data_AF-A0A061J4L8-F1
#
_entry.id   AF-A0A061J4L8-F1
#
_cell.length_a   1.000
_cell.length_b   1.000
_cell.length_c   1.000
_cell.angle_alpha   90.00
_cell.angle_beta   90.00
_cell.angle_gamma   90.00
#
_symmetry.space_group_name_H-M   'P 1'
#
loop_
_entity.id
_entity.type
_entity.pdbx_description
1 polymer ?
#
loop_
_entity_poly.entity_id
_entity_poly.type
_entity_poly.pdbx_seq_one_letter_code
_entity_poly.pdbx_strand_id
1 'polypeptide(L)'
;MATAYEEEYGKLQLPLRRSEGEGLQEGILVIRNNDGDVASECEKGHAVHPARAFAEIYLQPVVRSILTAEQFMRWSKRDHRVEEANLWSLVLELLLDAEQSSKYNPDAIGIADVQPHRRWFVSHLSHIQDLLQRCALLRRMNIVVRWLEQIYREGNTPLKLSASRSHEEAVLLRQLILSHLRGGELYRAIDLAVTAGDCIYSCLLSGAQLQTVHETWFHLTPLVPLFGEYGNGEVDQTWAGNNHRLDNLSQLYDDSVVLSNSDEGRTALGGLDAVISAVLCGNLEVMEPAFLAAGNWKDALWCHLRAALVVCFNKTLMNAHHSVYPSYAGFIEKVTGSHDSWEDETASGVIKQLAERLQKTYMSSASLEEQLQMRVILQFLSPSGVDWMNIPEDIYNKRSDGARLVSHLLLCLDTAYNETLHFYSVQVYSNTLAVTLAQYGQQLAQIPLYSTQDAMQAVIAMNLHLRDVRQRAAVYAAFLVACRRRELEFSSRQEVEANEAKLVQLFCKADLASALRDEVMYLLNQKTEPASLLTHNPVAEAVMWRAMHAGSHEEFVAALRKALEACVTFWLAEPHAELDAITDVSGILQHTILPNLHEKTETPSYTELVEAHFWITFAQVRSMADDHARSTAQLDVALGGRERTLVFQLAQDEAALMRELHALTQRALSQGGAVVRRSRSCVTAITWIVQVFAEGVALSVRLTTPGSSVIMEHLSNVFALVEEMDELGYIDPNLMPRQSAKELFDAVRVVRVACGQKSHDLLVNEAKKAAAARQVPLSDYRGSLEIAEEGA
;
A
#
# COMPACT_ATOMS: atom_id res chain seq x y z
N MET A 1 27.51 -13.42 -17.22
CA MET A 1 27.46 -12.45 -18.33
C MET A 1 26.58 -11.31 -17.85
N ALA A 2 27.05 -10.07 -18.00
CA ALA A 2 26.19 -8.92 -17.79
C ALA A 2 25.13 -8.93 -18.90
N THR A 3 23.87 -8.57 -18.61
CA THR A 3 22.89 -8.35 -19.67
C THR A 3 23.33 -7.14 -20.49
N ALA A 4 23.00 -7.06 -21.78
CA ALA A 4 23.32 -5.88 -22.60
C ALA A 4 22.81 -4.56 -21.96
N TYR A 5 21.78 -4.67 -21.13
CA TYR A 5 21.21 -3.59 -20.33
C TYR A 5 22.08 -3.19 -19.11
N GLU A 6 22.74 -4.15 -18.44
CA GLU A 6 23.72 -3.86 -17.37
C GLU A 6 24.96 -3.11 -17.88
N GLU A 7 25.31 -3.30 -19.16
CA GLU A 7 26.41 -2.58 -19.80
C GLU A 7 26.04 -1.13 -20.14
N GLU A 8 24.77 -0.87 -20.46
CA GLU A 8 24.26 0.47 -20.81
C GLU A 8 23.87 1.31 -19.57
N TYR A 9 23.35 0.68 -18.52
CA TYR A 9 22.81 1.39 -17.33
C TYR A 9 23.55 1.10 -16.02
N GLY A 10 24.58 0.25 -16.04
CA GLY A 10 25.39 -0.12 -14.88
C GLY A 10 24.75 -1.19 -13.98
N LYS A 11 25.57 -1.83 -13.14
CA LYS A 11 25.10 -2.85 -12.18
C LYS A 11 24.38 -2.19 -11.00
N LEU A 12 23.07 -2.34 -10.93
CA LEU A 12 22.27 -2.01 -9.75
C LEU A 12 22.64 -2.94 -8.59
N GLN A 13 23.14 -2.38 -7.48
CA GLN A 13 23.44 -3.12 -6.27
C GLN A 13 22.15 -3.44 -5.51
N LEU A 14 21.93 -4.73 -5.22
CA LEU A 14 20.81 -5.16 -4.38
C LEU A 14 21.20 -4.99 -2.89
N PRO A 15 20.25 -4.67 -1.99
CA PRO A 15 20.50 -4.66 -0.55
C PRO A 15 21.01 -6.01 -0.01
N LEU A 16 21.75 -5.98 1.09
CA LEU A 16 22.34 -7.16 1.76
C LEU A 16 21.27 -8.20 2.18
N ARG A 17 21.56 -9.49 1.98
CA ARG A 17 20.69 -10.65 2.33
C ARG A 17 20.80 -11.00 3.82
N ARG A 18 19.70 -11.46 4.43
CA ARG A 18 19.66 -12.03 5.80
C ARG A 18 20.57 -13.26 5.88
N SER A 19 21.44 -13.37 6.89
CA SER A 19 22.15 -14.63 7.13
C SER A 19 21.16 -15.67 7.67
N GLU A 20 21.15 -16.85 7.06
CA GLU A 20 20.38 -18.00 7.52
C GLU A 20 20.89 -18.43 8.90
N GLY A 21 20.22 -17.99 9.96
CA GLY A 21 20.63 -18.28 11.33
C GLY A 21 19.53 -18.18 12.39
N GLU A 22 18.35 -17.63 12.08
CA GLU A 22 17.25 -17.54 13.05
C GLU A 22 15.97 -18.08 12.42
N GLY A 23 15.50 -19.18 13.00
CA GLY A 23 14.35 -19.95 12.53
C GLY A 23 13.06 -19.15 12.54
N LEU A 24 12.15 -19.62 11.69
CA LEU A 24 10.72 -19.35 11.76
C LEU A 24 10.23 -19.53 13.21
N GLN A 25 9.80 -18.44 13.85
CA GLN A 25 8.76 -18.54 14.87
C GLN A 25 7.54 -17.78 14.37
N GLU A 26 6.46 -18.56 14.30
CA GLU A 26 5.09 -18.15 14.03
C GLU A 26 4.74 -16.91 14.86
N GLY A 27 4.09 -15.96 14.19
CA GLY A 27 3.44 -14.86 14.88
C GLY A 27 2.37 -15.41 15.81
N ILE A 28 2.61 -15.25 17.11
CA ILE A 28 1.67 -14.94 18.21
C ILE A 28 2.44 -15.26 19.50
N LEU A 29 2.80 -14.24 20.28
CA LEU A 29 2.65 -14.22 21.74
C LEU A 29 3.10 -12.89 22.34
N VAL A 30 2.10 -12.21 22.91
CA VAL A 30 2.21 -11.20 23.96
C VAL A 30 3.09 -11.72 25.11
N ILE A 31 3.97 -10.87 25.66
CA ILE A 31 4.21 -10.71 27.12
C ILE A 31 4.79 -9.31 27.37
N ARG A 32 4.23 -8.64 28.39
CA ARG A 32 4.62 -7.34 28.97
C ARG A 32 5.86 -7.43 29.88
N ASN A 33 6.59 -6.31 29.92
CA ASN A 33 7.32 -5.65 31.02
C ASN A 33 8.48 -6.37 31.75
N ASN A 34 9.70 -5.82 31.65
CA ASN A 34 10.28 -4.93 32.68
C ASN A 34 11.69 -4.42 32.29
N ASP A 35 11.92 -3.15 32.64
CA ASP A 35 13.11 -2.30 32.76
C ASP A 35 14.54 -2.88 32.62
N GLY A 36 15.40 -2.07 31.99
CA GLY A 36 16.85 -2.07 32.24
C GLY A 36 17.68 -1.62 31.04
N ASP A 37 18.26 -0.41 31.12
CA ASP A 37 19.34 0.12 30.26
C ASP A 37 20.29 -0.96 29.70
N VAL A 38 20.58 -0.92 28.40
CA VAL A 38 21.93 -0.71 27.83
C VAL A 38 21.78 -0.28 26.37
N ALA A 39 22.18 0.95 26.06
CA ALA A 39 22.54 1.36 24.71
C ALA A 39 23.83 0.63 24.29
N SER A 40 23.78 -0.20 23.25
CA SER A 40 24.88 -0.54 22.33
C SER A 40 24.55 -1.79 21.52
N GLU A 41 24.06 -1.60 20.29
CA GLU A 41 24.51 -2.35 19.09
C GLU A 41 23.78 -1.78 17.86
N CYS A 42 24.29 -0.65 17.38
CA CYS A 42 24.05 -0.20 16.01
C CYS A 42 24.90 -1.07 15.07
N GLU A 43 24.37 -1.37 13.87
CA GLU A 43 25.02 -2.08 12.76
C GLU A 43 25.02 -3.62 12.77
N LYS A 44 23.83 -4.22 12.77
CA LYS A 44 23.56 -5.41 11.94
C LYS A 44 22.44 -5.09 10.97
N GLY A 45 22.79 -4.94 9.69
CA GLY A 45 21.85 -4.55 8.64
C GLY A 45 20.66 -5.50 8.56
N HIS A 46 19.51 -5.04 9.04
CA HIS A 46 18.24 -5.73 8.79
C HIS A 46 17.99 -5.74 7.28
N ALA A 47 17.89 -6.92 6.69
CA ALA A 47 17.49 -7.05 5.28
C ALA A 47 16.11 -6.41 5.10
N VAL A 48 15.99 -5.49 4.14
CA VAL A 48 14.77 -4.71 3.88
C VAL A 48 13.63 -5.66 3.53
N HIS A 49 12.47 -5.51 4.20
CA HIS A 49 11.28 -6.31 3.94
C HIS A 49 10.89 -6.23 2.45
N PRO A 50 10.57 -7.34 1.75
CA PRO A 50 10.31 -7.32 0.30
C PRO A 50 9.22 -6.33 -0.12
N ALA A 51 8.16 -6.18 0.68
CA ALA A 51 7.12 -5.18 0.43
C ALA A 51 7.65 -3.75 0.49
N ARG A 52 8.63 -3.44 1.34
CA ARG A 52 9.26 -2.11 1.38
C ARG A 52 10.19 -1.90 0.17
N ALA A 53 11.06 -2.88 -0.10
CA ALA A 53 12.01 -2.80 -1.21
C ALA A 53 11.32 -2.56 -2.56
N PHE A 54 10.19 -3.23 -2.81
CA PHE A 54 9.45 -3.04 -4.05
C PHE A 54 8.79 -1.65 -4.16
N ALA A 55 8.27 -1.11 -3.05
CA ALA A 55 7.66 0.22 -3.03
C ALA A 55 8.69 1.33 -3.26
N GLU A 56 9.91 1.18 -2.70
CA GLU A 56 10.98 2.17 -2.80
C GLU A 56 11.52 2.36 -4.24
N ILE A 57 11.27 1.43 -5.17
CA ILE A 57 11.61 1.64 -6.60
C ILE A 57 10.92 2.89 -7.15
N TYR A 58 9.68 3.14 -6.76
CA TYR A 58 8.89 4.25 -7.30
C TYR A 58 9.31 5.61 -6.72
N LEU A 59 10.19 5.63 -5.71
CA LEU A 59 10.79 6.86 -5.20
C LEU A 59 11.93 7.37 -6.09
N GLN A 60 12.38 6.58 -7.06
CA GLN A 60 13.41 6.99 -7.99
C GLN A 60 12.90 8.10 -8.93
N PRO A 61 13.75 9.06 -9.32
CA PRO A 61 13.35 10.19 -10.16
C PRO A 61 12.85 9.76 -11.54
N VAL A 62 13.29 8.59 -12.03
CA VAL A 62 12.85 7.99 -13.28
C VAL A 62 12.59 6.51 -13.02
N VAL A 63 11.34 6.09 -13.23
CA VAL A 63 10.92 4.68 -13.16
C VAL A 63 10.76 4.18 -14.59
N ARG A 64 11.48 3.11 -14.95
CA ARG A 64 11.42 2.47 -16.28
C ARG A 64 10.86 1.06 -16.15
N SER A 65 9.94 0.67 -17.02
CA SER A 65 9.25 -0.62 -16.90
C SER A 65 10.19 -1.83 -17.00
N ILE A 66 11.10 -1.84 -17.97
CA ILE A 66 12.10 -2.90 -18.19
C ILE A 66 13.04 -3.04 -16.97
N LEU A 67 13.57 -1.93 -16.46
CA LEU A 67 14.44 -1.93 -15.27
C LEU A 67 13.70 -2.44 -14.03
N THR A 68 12.45 -2.00 -13.84
CA THR A 68 11.61 -2.45 -12.72
C THR A 68 11.38 -3.96 -12.78
N ALA A 69 11.00 -4.51 -13.94
CA ALA A 69 10.82 -5.95 -14.13
C ALA A 69 12.12 -6.74 -13.87
N GLU A 70 13.26 -6.24 -14.35
CA GLU A 70 14.56 -6.88 -14.11
C GLU A 70 14.95 -6.87 -12.62
N GLN A 71 14.76 -5.74 -11.92
CA GLN A 71 15.04 -5.63 -10.49
C GLN A 71 14.16 -6.57 -9.67
N PHE A 72 12.86 -6.61 -9.96
CA PHE A 72 11.93 -7.52 -9.30
C PHE A 72 12.28 -8.99 -9.56
N MET A 73 12.62 -9.36 -10.80
CA MET A 73 13.11 -10.71 -11.11
C MET A 73 14.32 -11.08 -10.25
N ARG A 74 15.31 -10.19 -10.14
CA ARG A 74 16.54 -10.43 -9.36
C ARG A 74 16.25 -10.59 -7.87
N TRP A 75 15.37 -9.75 -7.31
CA TRP A 75 14.94 -9.90 -5.91
C TRP A 75 14.19 -11.20 -5.68
N SER A 76 13.27 -11.59 -6.56
CA SER A 76 12.55 -12.85 -6.45
C SER A 76 13.50 -14.05 -6.55
N LYS A 77 14.51 -14.03 -7.44
CA LYS A 77 15.55 -15.07 -7.51
C LYS A 77 16.38 -15.13 -6.22
N ARG A 78 16.80 -13.96 -5.69
CA ARG A 78 17.57 -13.87 -4.44
C ARG A 78 16.82 -14.47 -3.25
N ASP A 79 15.51 -14.25 -3.20
CA ASP A 79 14.63 -14.69 -2.12
C ASP A 79 13.99 -16.08 -2.41
N HIS A 80 14.50 -16.80 -3.42
CA HIS A 80 14.07 -18.15 -3.81
C HIS A 80 12.57 -18.28 -4.17
N ARG A 81 11.96 -17.19 -4.65
CA ARG A 81 10.57 -17.16 -5.13
C ARG A 81 10.54 -17.48 -6.62
N VAL A 82 10.61 -18.77 -6.96
CA VAL A 82 10.79 -19.25 -8.34
C VAL A 82 9.66 -18.79 -9.27
N GLU A 83 8.39 -18.98 -8.90
CA GLU A 83 7.27 -18.60 -9.79
C GLU A 83 7.09 -17.08 -9.91
N GLU A 84 7.49 -16.32 -8.88
CA GLU A 84 7.49 -14.86 -8.95
C GLU A 84 8.61 -14.37 -9.88
N ALA A 85 9.81 -14.98 -9.79
CA ALA A 85 10.90 -14.69 -10.72
C ALA A 85 10.53 -15.04 -12.17
N ASN A 86 9.82 -16.15 -12.39
CA ASN A 86 9.31 -16.55 -13.70
C ASN A 86 8.34 -15.50 -14.28
N LEU A 87 7.44 -14.97 -13.44
CA LEU A 87 6.53 -13.89 -13.83
C LEU A 87 7.30 -12.63 -14.26
N TRP A 88 8.26 -12.18 -13.44
CA TRP A 88 9.02 -10.97 -13.79
C TRP A 88 9.94 -11.18 -15.00
N SER A 89 10.49 -12.38 -15.18
CA SER A 89 11.26 -12.74 -16.38
C SER A 89 10.39 -12.74 -17.63
N LEU A 90 9.14 -13.21 -17.55
CA LEU A 90 8.19 -13.17 -18.65
C LEU A 90 7.86 -11.72 -19.04
N VAL A 91 7.53 -10.90 -18.04
CA VAL A 91 7.23 -9.48 -18.23
C VAL A 91 8.43 -8.78 -18.87
N LEU A 92 9.64 -9.05 -18.38
CA LEU A 92 10.87 -8.50 -18.94
C LEU A 92 11.05 -8.83 -20.44
N GLU A 93 10.93 -10.10 -20.83
CA GLU A 93 11.09 -10.51 -22.24
C GLU A 93 10.02 -9.86 -23.15
N LEU A 94 8.78 -9.75 -22.68
CA LEU A 94 7.69 -9.11 -23.44
C LEU A 94 7.86 -7.59 -23.55
N LEU A 95 8.38 -6.94 -22.50
CA LEU A 95 8.68 -5.50 -22.52
C LEU A 95 9.89 -5.18 -23.41
N LEU A 96 10.90 -6.05 -23.43
CA LEU A 96 12.04 -5.93 -24.34
C LEU A 96 11.60 -6.06 -25.81
N ASP A 97 10.73 -7.02 -26.14
CA ASP A 97 10.11 -7.08 -27.49
C ASP A 97 9.31 -5.81 -27.80
N ALA A 98 8.56 -5.30 -26.82
CA ALA A 98 7.78 -4.08 -27.00
C ALA A 98 8.65 -2.86 -27.32
N GLU A 99 9.75 -2.67 -26.59
CA GLU A 99 10.72 -1.59 -26.85
C GLU A 99 11.40 -1.75 -28.21
N GLN A 100 11.76 -2.99 -28.57
CA GLN A 100 12.44 -3.29 -29.82
C GLN A 100 11.52 -3.23 -31.04
N SER A 101 10.21 -3.35 -30.84
CA SER A 101 9.20 -3.45 -31.90
C SER A 101 9.28 -2.33 -32.95
N SER A 102 9.57 -1.11 -32.50
CA SER A 102 9.70 0.09 -33.33
C SER A 102 10.97 0.12 -34.19
N LYS A 103 11.97 -0.70 -33.82
CA LYS A 103 13.27 -0.79 -34.51
C LYS A 103 13.29 -1.90 -35.56
N TYR A 104 12.37 -2.84 -35.53
CA TYR A 104 12.28 -3.88 -36.55
C TYR A 104 11.86 -3.27 -37.89
N ASN A 105 12.65 -3.53 -38.92
CA ASN A 105 12.37 -3.14 -40.28
C ASN A 105 12.40 -4.36 -41.21
N PRO A 106 11.24 -4.99 -41.50
CA PRO A 106 11.20 -6.17 -42.36
C PRO A 106 11.68 -5.85 -43.78
N ASP A 107 11.49 -4.63 -44.28
CA ASP A 107 11.93 -4.25 -45.61
C ASP A 107 13.46 -4.07 -45.72
N ALA A 108 14.17 -3.98 -44.58
CA ALA A 108 15.62 -4.06 -44.56
C ALA A 108 16.13 -5.49 -44.84
N ILE A 109 15.28 -6.52 -44.63
CA ILE A 109 15.56 -7.90 -45.02
C ILE A 109 15.22 -8.00 -46.51
N GLY A 110 16.24 -7.86 -47.37
CA GLY A 110 16.13 -7.70 -48.83
C GLY A 110 15.49 -8.84 -49.63
N ILE A 111 14.68 -9.72 -49.01
CA ILE A 111 13.93 -10.81 -49.67
C ILE A 111 12.97 -10.26 -50.73
N ALA A 112 12.40 -9.08 -50.49
CA ALA A 112 11.48 -8.44 -51.44
C ALA A 112 12.16 -8.15 -52.79
N ASP A 113 13.45 -7.80 -52.77
CA ASP A 113 14.26 -7.50 -53.96
C ASP A 113 14.69 -8.75 -54.73
N VAL A 114 14.57 -9.93 -54.12
CA VAL A 114 14.85 -11.22 -54.77
C VAL A 114 13.62 -11.67 -55.56
N GLN A 115 13.83 -11.97 -56.85
CA GLN A 115 12.78 -12.50 -57.73
C GLN A 115 12.12 -13.75 -57.11
N PRO A 116 10.78 -13.87 -57.10
CA PRO A 116 10.06 -14.94 -56.40
C PRO A 116 10.58 -16.35 -56.67
N HIS A 117 10.84 -16.70 -57.93
CA HIS A 117 11.37 -18.01 -58.33
C HIS A 117 12.82 -18.30 -57.90
N ARG A 118 13.51 -17.32 -57.30
CA ARG A 118 14.88 -17.43 -56.76
C ARG A 118 14.95 -17.30 -55.25
N ARG A 119 13.82 -17.06 -54.57
CA ARG A 119 13.77 -16.85 -53.12
C ARG A 119 14.21 -18.08 -52.32
N TRP A 120 14.14 -19.28 -52.90
CA TRP A 120 14.64 -20.52 -52.30
C TRP A 120 16.18 -20.53 -52.10
N PHE A 121 16.94 -19.64 -52.75
CA PHE A 121 18.38 -19.48 -52.51
C PHE A 121 18.71 -18.65 -51.27
N VAL A 122 17.73 -17.93 -50.73
CA VAL A 122 17.90 -17.14 -49.51
C VAL A 122 17.82 -18.08 -48.30
N SER A 123 18.61 -17.81 -47.26
CA SER A 123 18.61 -18.63 -46.04
C SER A 123 17.23 -18.77 -45.40
N HIS A 124 16.94 -19.94 -44.82
CA HIS A 124 15.70 -20.17 -44.07
C HIS A 124 15.52 -19.15 -42.94
N LEU A 125 16.62 -18.80 -42.26
CA LEU A 125 16.63 -17.79 -41.20
C LEU A 125 16.09 -16.44 -41.67
N SER A 126 16.47 -15.97 -42.86
CA SER A 126 15.99 -14.66 -43.35
C SER A 126 14.48 -14.65 -43.56
N HIS A 127 13.91 -15.72 -44.14
CA HIS A 127 12.47 -15.82 -44.35
C HIS A 127 11.69 -15.80 -43.03
N ILE A 128 12.21 -16.50 -42.02
CA ILE A 128 11.61 -16.52 -40.68
C ILE A 128 11.73 -15.14 -40.00
N GLN A 129 12.88 -14.46 -40.15
CA GLN A 129 13.09 -13.13 -39.61
C GLN A 129 12.14 -12.11 -40.26
N ASP A 130 11.95 -12.14 -41.59
CA ASP A 130 10.99 -11.28 -42.29
C ASP A 130 9.55 -11.54 -41.80
N LEU A 131 9.14 -12.80 -41.69
CA LEU A 131 7.84 -13.18 -41.14
C LEU A 131 7.60 -12.58 -39.75
N LEU A 132 8.53 -12.78 -38.81
CA LEU A 132 8.36 -12.32 -37.42
C LEU A 132 8.45 -10.80 -37.28
N GLN A 133 9.19 -10.12 -38.15
CA GLN A 133 9.21 -8.65 -38.16
C GLN A 133 7.89 -8.09 -38.70
N ARG A 134 7.26 -8.73 -39.69
CA ARG A 134 5.94 -8.35 -40.24
C ARG A 134 4.77 -8.73 -39.32
N CYS A 135 4.76 -9.95 -38.77
CA CYS A 135 3.67 -10.45 -37.92
C CYS A 135 4.04 -10.39 -36.43
N ALA A 136 3.60 -9.31 -35.76
CA ALA A 136 3.87 -9.10 -34.34
C ALA A 136 3.31 -10.20 -33.43
N LEU A 137 2.19 -10.83 -33.83
CA LEU A 137 1.55 -11.86 -33.02
C LEU A 137 2.37 -13.15 -32.96
N LEU A 138 2.83 -13.63 -34.12
CA LEU A 138 3.76 -14.76 -34.21
C LEU A 138 5.08 -14.45 -33.51
N ARG A 139 5.58 -13.20 -33.60
CA ARG A 139 6.78 -12.78 -32.87
C ARG A 139 6.62 -12.92 -31.37
N ARG A 140 5.52 -12.42 -30.79
CA ARG A 140 5.25 -12.55 -29.35
C ARG A 140 5.05 -14.01 -28.94
N MET A 141 4.39 -14.83 -29.75
CA MET A 141 4.31 -16.29 -29.51
C MET A 141 5.72 -16.90 -29.43
N ASN A 142 6.63 -16.53 -30.35
CA ASN A 142 8.03 -16.96 -30.32
C ASN A 142 8.75 -16.54 -29.03
N ILE A 143 8.56 -15.30 -28.57
CA ILE A 143 9.14 -14.82 -27.31
C ILE A 143 8.61 -15.62 -26.10
N VAL A 144 7.31 -15.91 -26.05
CA VAL A 144 6.70 -16.72 -24.98
C VAL A 144 7.25 -18.16 -24.99
N VAL A 145 7.40 -18.77 -26.17
CA VAL A 145 8.00 -20.12 -26.27
C VAL A 145 9.45 -20.10 -25.80
N ARG A 146 10.25 -19.11 -26.21
CA ARG A 146 11.64 -18.95 -25.78
C ARG A 146 11.75 -18.81 -24.25
N TRP A 147 10.85 -18.06 -23.62
CA TRP A 147 10.78 -17.95 -22.17
C TRP A 147 10.43 -19.30 -21.50
N LEU A 148 9.44 -20.03 -22.02
CA LEU A 148 9.11 -21.38 -21.51
C LEU A 148 10.31 -22.34 -21.62
N GLU A 149 11.01 -22.32 -22.76
CA GLU A 149 12.21 -23.14 -22.97
C GLU A 149 13.33 -22.79 -21.99
N GLN A 150 13.51 -21.50 -21.65
CA GLN A 150 14.46 -21.10 -20.61
C GLN A 150 14.09 -21.69 -19.24
N ILE A 151 12.81 -21.68 -18.86
CA ILE A 151 12.38 -22.27 -17.58
C ILE A 151 12.69 -23.77 -17.54
N TYR A 152 12.38 -24.49 -18.62
CA TYR A 152 12.70 -25.92 -18.70
C TYR A 152 14.22 -26.16 -18.64
N ARG A 153 15.01 -25.31 -19.30
CA ARG A 153 16.47 -25.38 -19.27
C ARG A 153 17.06 -25.19 -17.88
N GLU A 154 16.58 -24.21 -17.12
CA GLU A 154 17.01 -23.98 -15.74
C GLU A 154 16.65 -25.15 -14.81
N GLY A 155 15.55 -25.86 -15.11
CA GLY A 155 15.11 -27.07 -14.39
C GLY A 155 15.81 -28.37 -14.79
N ASN A 156 16.47 -28.42 -15.96
CA ASN A 156 17.13 -29.62 -16.45
C ASN A 156 18.38 -29.92 -15.63
N THR A 157 18.43 -31.10 -14.99
CA THR A 157 19.65 -31.58 -14.34
C THR A 157 20.64 -32.09 -15.40
N PRO A 158 21.92 -31.68 -15.36
CA PRO A 158 22.91 -32.13 -16.33
C PRO A 158 23.25 -33.61 -16.06
N LEU A 159 22.56 -34.51 -16.74
CA LEU A 159 22.82 -35.95 -16.71
C LEU A 159 23.62 -36.34 -17.95
N LYS A 160 24.70 -37.11 -17.75
CA LYS A 160 25.51 -37.67 -18.84
C LYS A 160 25.31 -39.17 -18.91
N LEU A 161 24.78 -39.66 -20.04
CA LEU A 161 24.83 -41.07 -20.40
C LEU A 161 26.08 -41.34 -21.23
N SER A 162 26.83 -42.38 -20.85
CA SER A 162 28.11 -42.74 -21.49
C SER A 162 27.96 -43.79 -22.60
N ALA A 163 26.89 -44.59 -22.60
CA ALA A 163 26.46 -45.42 -23.73
C ALA A 163 25.03 -45.91 -23.50
N SER A 164 24.18 -45.94 -24.53
CA SER A 164 22.87 -46.61 -24.47
C SER A 164 23.04 -48.04 -25.00
N ARG A 165 23.13 -49.03 -24.11
CA ARG A 165 23.29 -50.45 -24.46
C ARG A 165 22.10 -51.31 -24.04
N SER A 166 21.31 -50.84 -23.07
CA SER A 166 20.07 -51.50 -22.63
C SER A 166 18.81 -50.80 -23.16
N HIS A 167 17.68 -51.52 -23.17
CA HIS A 167 16.38 -50.95 -23.53
C HIS A 167 15.98 -49.78 -22.60
N GLU A 168 16.26 -49.90 -21.30
CA GLU A 168 15.97 -48.86 -20.31
C GLU A 168 16.83 -47.61 -20.53
N GLU A 169 18.11 -47.79 -20.89
CA GLU A 169 19.01 -46.69 -21.24
C GLU A 169 18.57 -45.98 -22.53
N ALA A 170 18.02 -46.71 -23.50
CA ALA A 170 17.49 -46.13 -24.74
C ALA A 170 16.24 -45.28 -24.45
N VAL A 171 15.32 -45.76 -23.60
CA VAL A 171 14.16 -44.99 -23.15
C VAL A 171 14.61 -43.74 -22.39
N LEU A 172 15.56 -43.87 -21.46
CA LEU A 172 16.11 -42.73 -20.71
C LEU A 172 16.79 -41.71 -21.63
N LEU A 173 17.53 -42.17 -22.65
CA LEU A 173 18.14 -41.30 -23.65
C LEU A 173 17.08 -40.48 -24.39
N ARG A 174 15.96 -41.09 -24.84
CA ARG A 174 14.88 -40.35 -25.51
C ARG A 174 14.20 -39.36 -24.56
N GLN A 175 13.99 -39.72 -23.30
CA GLN A 175 13.44 -38.80 -22.29
C GLN A 175 14.34 -37.57 -22.09
N LEU A 176 15.66 -37.76 -22.01
CA LEU A 176 16.62 -36.67 -21.89
C LEU A 176 16.73 -35.84 -23.16
N ILE A 177 16.71 -36.46 -24.33
CA ILE A 177 16.65 -35.74 -25.62
C ILE A 177 15.40 -34.87 -25.66
N LEU A 178 14.23 -35.41 -25.31
CA LEU A 178 12.98 -34.66 -25.26
C LEU A 178 13.04 -33.51 -24.24
N SER A 179 13.67 -33.72 -23.07
CA SER A 179 13.92 -32.68 -22.06
C SER A 179 14.84 -31.57 -22.57
N HIS A 180 15.88 -31.88 -23.34
CA HIS A 180 16.73 -30.87 -23.98
C HIS A 180 15.99 -30.12 -25.09
N LEU A 181 15.18 -30.81 -25.90
CA LEU A 181 14.34 -30.16 -26.92
C LEU A 181 13.32 -29.21 -26.29
N ARG A 182 12.71 -29.61 -25.16
CA ARG A 182 11.84 -28.73 -24.36
C ARG A 182 12.58 -27.53 -23.76
N GLY A 183 13.88 -27.66 -23.50
CA GLY A 183 14.75 -26.56 -23.08
C GLY A 183 15.28 -25.70 -24.24
N GLY A 184 14.87 -25.99 -25.48
CA GLY A 184 15.39 -25.34 -26.69
C GLY A 184 16.85 -25.66 -27.00
N GLU A 185 17.40 -26.73 -26.46
CA GLU A 185 18.84 -27.06 -26.53
C GLU A 185 19.14 -28.16 -27.55
N LEU A 186 18.80 -27.95 -28.83
CA LEU A 186 19.02 -28.96 -29.88
C LEU A 186 20.49 -29.42 -29.94
N TYR A 187 21.44 -28.49 -29.84
CA TYR A 187 22.87 -28.80 -29.81
C TYR A 187 23.23 -29.79 -28.69
N ARG A 188 22.69 -29.59 -27.47
CA ARG A 188 22.94 -30.51 -26.35
C ARG A 188 22.26 -31.86 -26.55
N ALA A 189 21.08 -31.88 -27.19
CA ALA A 189 20.42 -33.14 -27.56
C ALA A 189 21.25 -33.94 -28.58
N ILE A 190 21.85 -33.26 -29.57
CA ILE A 190 22.78 -33.88 -30.53
C ILE A 190 24.02 -34.41 -29.81
N ASP A 191 24.68 -33.59 -29.00
CA ASP A 191 25.87 -33.99 -28.23
C ASP A 191 25.59 -35.18 -27.32
N LEU A 192 24.41 -35.22 -26.70
CA LEU A 192 23.98 -36.33 -25.86
C LEU A 192 23.80 -37.60 -26.70
N ALA A 193 23.15 -37.53 -27.86
CA ALA A 193 23.00 -38.67 -28.76
C ALA A 193 24.36 -39.20 -29.27
N VAL A 194 25.27 -38.29 -29.63
CA VAL A 194 26.65 -38.63 -30.02
C VAL A 194 27.39 -39.32 -28.87
N THR A 195 27.33 -38.75 -27.66
CA THR A 195 28.00 -39.29 -26.47
C THR A 195 27.45 -40.66 -26.09
N ALA A 196 26.13 -40.87 -26.23
CA ALA A 196 25.48 -42.13 -25.97
C ALA A 196 25.72 -43.20 -27.06
N GLY A 197 26.32 -42.82 -28.19
CA GLY A 197 26.62 -43.70 -29.32
C GLY A 197 25.41 -44.00 -30.22
N ASP A 198 24.34 -43.20 -30.16
CA ASP A 198 23.15 -43.38 -30.99
C ASP A 198 23.28 -42.57 -32.28
N CYS A 199 23.84 -43.21 -33.31
CA CYS A 199 24.07 -42.57 -34.61
C CYS A 199 22.78 -42.18 -35.33
N ILE A 200 21.69 -42.93 -35.11
CA ILE A 200 20.39 -42.66 -35.75
C ILE A 200 19.84 -41.35 -35.21
N TYR A 201 19.78 -41.22 -33.89
CA TYR A 201 19.28 -40.00 -33.26
C TYR A 201 20.20 -38.80 -33.48
N SER A 202 21.52 -39.01 -33.49
CA SER A 202 22.46 -37.94 -33.86
C SER A 202 22.17 -37.41 -35.27
N CYS A 203 21.96 -38.29 -36.25
CA CYS A 203 21.63 -37.90 -37.62
C CYS A 203 20.25 -37.23 -37.72
N LEU A 204 19.24 -37.78 -37.04
CA LEU A 204 17.88 -37.25 -37.01
C LEU A 204 17.85 -35.82 -36.46
N LEU A 205 18.46 -35.60 -35.30
CA LEU A 205 18.51 -34.29 -34.65
C LEU A 205 19.34 -33.28 -35.45
N SER A 206 20.45 -33.71 -36.06
CA SER A 206 21.24 -32.87 -36.98
C SER A 206 20.44 -32.53 -38.24
N GLY A 207 19.58 -33.45 -38.70
CA GLY A 207 18.67 -33.28 -39.82
C GLY A 207 17.69 -32.12 -39.67
N ALA A 208 17.33 -31.77 -38.43
CA ALA A 208 16.37 -30.72 -38.09
C ALA A 208 17.00 -29.31 -37.95
N GLN A 209 18.34 -29.20 -37.98
CA GLN A 209 19.04 -27.92 -37.80
C GLN A 209 18.67 -26.90 -38.90
N LEU A 210 18.32 -25.68 -38.48
CA LEU A 210 17.97 -24.58 -39.38
C LEU A 210 19.15 -24.23 -40.28
N GLN A 211 18.90 -24.11 -41.59
CA GLN A 211 19.89 -23.55 -42.51
C GLN A 211 20.07 -22.05 -42.23
N THR A 212 21.32 -21.67 -41.98
CA THR A 212 21.72 -20.28 -41.73
C THR A 212 22.89 -19.90 -42.62
N VAL A 213 22.84 -18.69 -43.16
CA VAL A 213 23.89 -18.09 -43.98
C VAL A 213 24.13 -16.70 -43.42
N HIS A 214 25.38 -16.24 -43.42
CA HIS A 214 25.66 -14.86 -43.04
C HIS A 214 25.20 -13.92 -44.15
N GLU A 215 24.04 -13.31 -43.94
CA GLU A 215 23.42 -12.44 -44.94
C GLU A 215 23.89 -11.00 -44.78
N THR A 216 24.18 -10.35 -45.91
CA THR A 216 24.71 -8.98 -45.90
C THR A 216 23.75 -7.96 -45.30
N TRP A 217 22.45 -8.24 -45.19
CA TRP A 217 21.46 -7.30 -44.64
C TRP A 217 21.21 -7.44 -43.13
N PHE A 218 21.76 -8.45 -42.44
CA PHE A 218 21.50 -8.64 -41.00
C PHE A 218 22.03 -7.50 -40.11
N HIS A 219 22.92 -6.66 -40.61
CA HIS A 219 23.39 -5.46 -39.89
C HIS A 219 22.45 -4.24 -40.06
N LEU A 220 21.47 -4.31 -40.98
CA LEU A 220 20.58 -3.20 -41.32
C LEU A 220 19.33 -3.13 -40.42
N THR A 221 18.99 -4.23 -39.74
CA THR A 221 17.85 -4.34 -38.83
C THR A 221 18.19 -5.29 -37.69
N PRO A 222 17.75 -5.02 -36.46
CA PRO A 222 17.87 -5.99 -35.38
C PRO A 222 17.11 -7.28 -35.71
N LEU A 223 17.67 -8.42 -35.32
CA LEU A 223 17.02 -9.72 -35.51
C LEU A 223 16.16 -10.09 -34.29
N VAL A 224 15.06 -10.78 -34.56
CA VAL A 224 14.20 -11.35 -33.52
C VAL A 224 14.92 -12.56 -32.92
N PRO A 225 15.06 -12.66 -31.59
CA PRO A 225 15.65 -13.83 -30.97
C PRO A 225 14.70 -15.03 -31.10
N LEU A 226 15.17 -16.11 -31.73
CA LEU A 226 14.35 -17.28 -32.03
C LEU A 226 14.43 -18.34 -30.93
N PHE A 227 13.36 -19.12 -30.76
CA PHE A 227 13.34 -20.25 -29.83
C PHE A 227 14.09 -21.48 -30.40
N GLY A 228 14.50 -22.39 -29.51
CA GLY A 228 14.98 -23.72 -29.81
C GLY A 228 16.04 -23.83 -30.89
N GLU A 229 15.84 -24.78 -31.80
CA GLU A 229 16.71 -25.09 -32.95
C GLU A 229 16.84 -23.94 -33.96
N TYR A 230 15.98 -22.93 -33.86
CA TYR A 230 16.02 -21.74 -34.71
C TYR A 230 16.90 -20.64 -34.11
N GLY A 231 17.12 -20.64 -32.78
CA GLY A 231 17.94 -19.66 -32.06
C GLY A 231 19.45 -19.83 -32.22
N ASN A 232 19.92 -21.00 -32.67
CA ASN A 232 21.34 -21.28 -32.92
C ASN A 232 21.88 -20.61 -34.20
N GLY A 233 21.13 -19.71 -34.83
CA GLY A 233 21.51 -19.01 -36.06
C GLY A 233 22.36 -17.76 -35.87
N GLU A 234 22.60 -17.33 -34.63
CA GLU A 234 23.45 -16.18 -34.29
C GLU A 234 24.96 -16.53 -34.34
N VAL A 235 25.40 -17.35 -35.30
CA VAL A 235 26.76 -17.88 -35.31
C VAL A 235 27.67 -17.04 -36.20
N ASP A 236 28.89 -16.79 -35.73
CA ASP A 236 30.05 -16.24 -36.46
C ASP A 236 30.48 -17.04 -37.72
N GLN A 237 29.70 -18.04 -38.14
CA GLN A 237 30.01 -18.92 -39.26
C GLN A 237 29.32 -18.44 -40.53
N THR A 238 30.06 -18.45 -41.65
CA THR A 238 29.57 -18.00 -42.96
C THR A 238 28.41 -18.84 -43.51
N TRP A 239 28.32 -20.11 -43.10
CA TRP A 239 27.27 -21.05 -43.50
C TRP A 239 27.15 -22.17 -42.44
N ALA A 240 25.94 -22.46 -41.96
CA ALA A 240 25.69 -23.54 -40.99
C ALA A 240 24.30 -24.17 -41.18
N GLY A 241 24.11 -25.39 -40.64
CA GLY A 241 22.83 -26.11 -40.65
C GLY A 241 22.55 -26.90 -41.93
N ASN A 242 21.28 -27.23 -42.18
CA ASN A 242 20.89 -28.22 -43.19
C ASN A 242 19.98 -27.66 -44.30
N ASN A 243 20.49 -27.67 -45.54
CA ASN A 243 19.74 -27.21 -46.72
C ASN A 243 18.53 -28.10 -47.07
N HIS A 244 18.53 -29.36 -46.63
CA HIS A 244 17.45 -30.33 -46.82
C HIS A 244 16.57 -30.49 -45.58
N ARG A 245 16.58 -29.50 -44.67
CA ARG A 245 15.79 -29.52 -43.44
C ARG A 245 14.32 -29.87 -43.68
N LEU A 246 13.68 -29.24 -44.66
CA LEU A 246 12.26 -29.48 -44.93
C LEU A 246 11.97 -30.90 -45.42
N ASP A 247 12.83 -31.47 -46.27
CA ASP A 247 12.71 -32.87 -46.69
C ASP A 247 12.82 -33.82 -45.47
N ASN A 248 13.73 -33.52 -44.54
CA ASN A 248 13.87 -34.30 -43.29
C ASN A 248 12.67 -34.13 -42.37
N LEU A 249 12.14 -32.91 -42.21
CA LEU A 249 10.94 -32.68 -41.39
C LEU A 249 9.70 -33.35 -42.00
N SER A 250 9.60 -33.41 -43.33
CA SER A 250 8.56 -34.18 -44.02
C SER A 250 8.61 -35.65 -43.65
N GLN A 251 9.80 -36.26 -43.67
CA GLN A 251 9.96 -37.65 -43.25
C GLN A 251 9.59 -37.84 -41.77
N LEU A 252 10.01 -36.94 -40.89
CA LEU A 252 9.67 -36.99 -39.46
C LEU A 252 8.17 -36.82 -39.20
N TYR A 253 7.48 -36.04 -40.03
CA TYR A 253 6.02 -35.96 -39.97
C TYR A 253 5.39 -37.32 -40.30
N ASP A 254 5.76 -37.94 -41.41
CA ASP A 254 5.22 -39.24 -41.81
C ASP A 254 5.53 -40.31 -40.74
N ASP A 255 6.76 -40.32 -40.21
CA ASP A 255 7.17 -41.23 -39.14
C ASP A 255 6.34 -40.99 -37.85
N SER A 256 6.09 -39.73 -37.48
CA SER A 256 5.27 -39.40 -36.31
C SER A 256 3.85 -39.95 -36.42
N VAL A 257 3.23 -39.86 -37.60
CA VAL A 257 1.86 -40.32 -37.87
C VAL A 257 1.81 -41.85 -37.93
N VAL A 258 2.80 -42.49 -38.57
CA VAL A 258 2.86 -43.95 -38.66
C VAL A 258 3.08 -44.55 -37.28
N LEU A 259 4.07 -44.05 -36.53
CA LEU A 259 4.39 -44.55 -35.21
C LEU A 259 3.22 -44.36 -34.26
N SER A 260 2.60 -43.17 -34.20
CA SER A 260 1.48 -42.90 -33.27
C SER A 260 0.27 -43.82 -33.47
N ASN A 261 0.08 -44.34 -34.69
CA ASN A 261 -1.04 -45.22 -35.05
C ASN A 261 -0.67 -46.72 -35.03
N SER A 262 0.60 -47.05 -34.80
CA SER A 262 1.11 -48.42 -34.80
C SER A 262 1.12 -49.05 -33.40
N ASP A 263 1.26 -50.38 -33.33
CA ASP A 263 1.50 -51.07 -32.05
C ASP A 263 2.88 -50.73 -31.46
N GLU A 264 3.86 -50.34 -32.30
CA GLU A 264 5.18 -49.90 -31.86
C GLU A 264 5.13 -48.55 -31.11
N GLY A 265 4.27 -47.63 -31.55
CA GLY A 265 4.04 -46.36 -30.85
C GLY A 265 3.35 -46.51 -29.49
N ARG A 266 2.78 -47.68 -29.19
CA ARG A 266 2.25 -48.00 -27.85
C ARG A 266 3.33 -48.45 -26.87
N THR A 267 4.55 -48.69 -27.34
CA THR A 267 5.71 -48.97 -26.48
C THR A 267 6.30 -47.67 -25.94
N ALA A 268 7.02 -47.74 -24.81
CA ALA A 268 7.68 -46.55 -24.24
C ALA A 268 8.70 -45.93 -25.21
N LEU A 269 9.44 -46.76 -25.95
CA LEU A 269 10.45 -46.29 -26.90
C LEU A 269 9.82 -45.70 -28.16
N GLY A 270 8.95 -46.45 -28.84
CA GLY A 270 8.29 -45.99 -30.07
C GLY A 270 7.36 -44.80 -29.85
N GLY A 271 6.71 -44.73 -28.67
CA GLY A 271 5.92 -43.55 -28.28
C GLY A 271 6.79 -42.30 -28.12
N LEU A 272 7.96 -42.40 -27.50
CA LEU A 272 8.90 -41.27 -27.39
C LEU A 272 9.48 -40.87 -28.75
N ASP A 273 9.78 -41.83 -29.62
CA ASP A 273 10.26 -41.56 -30.99
C ASP A 273 9.19 -40.81 -31.82
N ALA A 274 7.92 -41.19 -31.70
CA ALA A 274 6.80 -40.48 -32.31
C ALA A 274 6.68 -39.04 -31.79
N VAL A 275 6.81 -38.84 -30.47
CA VAL A 275 6.72 -37.52 -29.83
C VAL A 275 7.90 -36.63 -30.22
N ILE A 276 9.13 -37.14 -30.25
CA ILE A 276 10.31 -36.35 -30.66
C ILE A 276 10.18 -35.92 -32.13
N SER A 277 9.76 -36.84 -33.00
CA SER A 277 9.51 -36.53 -34.40
C SER A 277 8.43 -35.45 -34.55
N ALA A 278 7.34 -35.58 -33.79
CA ALA A 278 6.26 -34.59 -33.75
C ALA A 278 6.71 -33.21 -33.24
N VAL A 279 7.59 -33.15 -32.23
CA VAL A 279 8.15 -31.90 -31.68
C VAL A 279 9.01 -31.14 -32.71
N LEU A 280 9.73 -31.86 -33.57
CA LEU A 280 10.59 -31.28 -34.60
C LEU A 280 9.79 -30.82 -35.83
N CYS A 281 8.75 -31.56 -36.22
CA CYS A 281 7.92 -31.22 -37.38
C CYS A 281 6.65 -30.41 -37.04
N GLY A 282 6.39 -30.15 -35.76
CA GLY A 282 5.23 -29.36 -35.31
C GLY A 282 3.89 -30.10 -35.43
N ASN A 283 3.88 -31.42 -35.26
CA ASN A 283 2.64 -32.22 -35.32
C ASN A 283 1.89 -32.18 -33.98
N LEU A 284 0.97 -31.21 -33.84
CA LEU A 284 0.18 -31.03 -32.61
C LEU A 284 -0.68 -32.27 -32.28
N GLU A 285 -1.19 -33.00 -33.27
CA GLU A 285 -2.07 -34.16 -33.05
C GLU A 285 -1.38 -35.28 -32.23
N VAL A 286 -0.05 -35.39 -32.34
CA VAL A 286 0.78 -36.34 -31.58
C VAL A 286 1.35 -35.71 -30.30
N MET A 287 1.73 -34.43 -30.34
CA MET A 287 2.28 -33.72 -29.17
C MET A 287 1.24 -33.54 -28.06
N GLU A 288 0.02 -33.12 -28.42
CA GLU A 288 -1.00 -32.72 -27.47
C GLU A 288 -1.35 -33.83 -26.45
N PRO A 289 -1.66 -35.07 -26.85
CA PRO A 289 -1.92 -36.15 -25.89
C PRO A 289 -0.74 -36.43 -24.94
N ALA A 290 0.50 -36.35 -25.45
CA ALA A 290 1.70 -36.65 -24.67
C ALA A 290 1.98 -35.58 -23.59
N PHE A 291 1.80 -34.30 -23.93
CA PHE A 291 2.10 -33.19 -23.02
C PHE A 291 0.92 -32.82 -22.11
N LEU A 292 -0.32 -33.05 -22.52
CA LEU A 292 -1.49 -32.82 -21.67
C LEU A 292 -1.62 -33.87 -20.56
N ALA A 293 -1.08 -35.07 -20.73
CA ALA A 293 -1.14 -36.13 -19.72
C ALA A 293 -0.52 -35.72 -18.37
N ALA A 294 0.44 -34.79 -18.38
CA ALA A 294 1.09 -34.28 -17.17
C ALA A 294 0.23 -33.29 -16.37
N GLY A 295 -0.86 -32.75 -16.94
CA GLY A 295 -1.71 -31.76 -16.27
C GLY A 295 -1.04 -30.39 -16.03
N ASN A 296 0.13 -30.13 -16.64
CA ASN A 296 0.86 -28.88 -16.51
C ASN A 296 0.46 -27.87 -17.60
N TRP A 297 0.05 -26.67 -17.20
CA TRP A 297 -0.36 -25.62 -18.14
C TRP A 297 0.82 -25.10 -19.00
N LYS A 298 2.05 -25.12 -18.47
CA LYS A 298 3.26 -24.71 -19.21
C LYS A 298 3.50 -25.65 -20.39
N ASP A 299 3.28 -26.95 -20.19
CA ASP A 299 3.45 -27.99 -21.21
C ASP A 299 2.37 -27.87 -22.30
N ALA A 300 1.13 -27.62 -21.88
CA ALA A 300 0.02 -27.34 -22.79
C ALA A 300 0.29 -26.10 -23.66
N LEU A 301 0.76 -25.01 -23.03
CA LEU A 301 1.05 -23.77 -23.73
C LEU A 301 2.24 -23.94 -24.69
N TRP A 302 3.34 -24.54 -24.22
CA TRP A 302 4.54 -24.79 -25.01
C TRP A 302 4.21 -25.62 -26.25
N CYS A 303 3.47 -26.73 -26.11
CA CYS A 303 3.22 -27.61 -27.25
C CYS A 303 2.36 -26.95 -28.35
N HIS A 304 1.34 -26.16 -27.97
CA HIS A 304 0.48 -25.48 -28.93
C HIS A 304 1.19 -24.33 -29.65
N LEU A 305 1.86 -23.47 -28.88
CA LEU A 305 2.59 -22.33 -29.46
C LEU A 305 3.74 -22.82 -30.33
N ARG A 306 4.50 -23.81 -29.87
CA ARG A 306 5.61 -24.39 -30.64
C ARG A 306 5.13 -25.05 -31.93
N ALA A 307 4.11 -25.92 -31.86
CA ALA A 307 3.59 -26.58 -33.05
C ALA A 307 3.10 -25.56 -34.08
N ALA A 308 2.36 -24.54 -33.64
CA ALA A 308 1.90 -23.46 -34.50
C ALA A 308 3.05 -22.70 -35.17
N LEU A 309 4.07 -22.30 -34.40
CA LEU A 309 5.23 -21.57 -34.93
C LEU A 309 6.04 -22.40 -35.93
N VAL A 310 6.31 -23.67 -35.62
CA VAL A 310 7.03 -24.58 -36.54
C VAL A 310 6.27 -24.71 -37.86
N VAL A 311 4.96 -24.90 -37.81
CA VAL A 311 4.10 -24.97 -39.00
C VAL A 311 4.10 -23.65 -39.77
N CYS A 312 4.02 -22.49 -39.10
CA CYS A 312 4.07 -21.18 -39.74
C CYS A 312 5.42 -20.91 -40.42
N PHE A 313 6.53 -21.28 -39.77
CA PHE A 313 7.87 -21.16 -40.34
C PHE A 313 8.00 -22.03 -41.59
N ASN A 314 7.53 -23.29 -41.53
CA ASN A 314 7.60 -24.20 -42.67
C ASN A 314 6.66 -23.78 -43.80
N LYS A 315 5.47 -23.23 -43.52
CA LYS A 315 4.57 -22.61 -44.50
C LYS A 315 5.24 -21.45 -45.24
N THR A 316 5.96 -20.60 -44.51
CA THR A 316 6.70 -19.48 -45.09
C THR A 316 7.79 -19.96 -46.06
N LEU A 317 8.55 -20.99 -45.68
CA LEU A 317 9.56 -21.58 -46.55
C LEU A 317 8.95 -22.31 -47.75
N MET A 318 7.81 -22.98 -47.57
CA MET A 318 7.06 -23.60 -48.67
C MET A 318 6.58 -22.55 -49.69
N ASN A 319 6.05 -21.42 -49.20
CA ASN A 319 5.67 -20.28 -50.05
C ASN A 319 6.88 -19.65 -50.76
N ALA A 320 8.09 -19.76 -50.20
CA ALA A 320 9.35 -19.35 -50.83
C ALA A 320 9.93 -20.38 -51.83
N HIS A 321 9.17 -21.43 -52.17
CA HIS A 321 9.52 -22.50 -53.11
C HIS A 321 10.62 -23.46 -52.63
N HIS A 322 10.79 -23.65 -51.32
CA HIS A 322 11.57 -24.78 -50.83
C HIS A 322 10.80 -26.11 -51.01
N SER A 323 11.53 -27.20 -51.28
CA SER A 323 10.96 -28.54 -51.44
C SER A 323 10.34 -29.04 -50.14
N VAL A 324 9.13 -29.59 -50.24
CA VAL A 324 8.39 -30.24 -49.13
C VAL A 324 7.63 -31.43 -49.72
N TYR A 325 7.59 -32.57 -49.02
CA TYR A 325 6.83 -33.71 -49.50
C TYR A 325 5.31 -33.45 -49.46
N PRO A 326 4.53 -34.04 -50.39
CA PRO A 326 3.09 -33.76 -50.50
C PRO A 326 2.26 -34.04 -49.24
N SER A 327 2.60 -35.07 -48.47
CA SER A 327 1.89 -35.42 -47.22
C SER A 327 2.01 -34.31 -46.19
N TYR A 328 3.24 -33.85 -45.94
CA TYR A 328 3.51 -32.79 -44.98
C TYR A 328 3.03 -31.42 -45.47
N ALA A 329 3.18 -31.12 -46.77
CA ALA A 329 2.62 -29.91 -47.36
C ALA A 329 1.09 -29.86 -47.19
N GLY A 330 0.40 -30.98 -47.43
CA GLY A 330 -1.04 -31.10 -47.21
C GLY A 330 -1.46 -30.87 -45.75
N PHE A 331 -0.66 -31.35 -44.79
CA PHE A 331 -0.86 -31.06 -43.37
C PHE A 331 -0.68 -29.57 -43.03
N ILE A 332 0.39 -28.94 -43.52
CA ILE A 332 0.64 -27.52 -43.32
C ILE A 332 -0.55 -26.69 -43.86
N GLU A 333 -0.97 -26.94 -45.11
CA GLU A 333 -2.12 -26.25 -45.72
C GLU A 333 -3.43 -26.48 -44.95
N LYS A 334 -3.64 -27.68 -44.40
CA LYS A 334 -4.81 -27.98 -43.55
C LYS A 334 -4.83 -27.12 -42.28
N VAL A 335 -3.66 -26.84 -41.69
CA VAL A 335 -3.54 -26.09 -40.44
C VAL A 335 -3.56 -24.58 -40.68
N THR A 336 -2.83 -24.08 -41.69
CA THR A 336 -2.70 -22.64 -41.95
C THR A 336 -3.74 -22.10 -42.92
N GLY A 337 -4.30 -22.94 -43.79
CA GLY A 337 -5.06 -22.49 -44.94
C GLY A 337 -4.18 -21.91 -46.06
N SER A 338 -4.85 -21.51 -47.14
CA SER A 338 -4.24 -21.04 -48.39
C SER A 338 -4.58 -19.58 -48.74
N HIS A 339 -5.00 -18.79 -47.74
CA HIS A 339 -5.43 -17.39 -47.91
C HIS A 339 -4.24 -16.41 -47.77
N ASP A 340 -4.39 -15.18 -48.25
CA ASP A 340 -3.31 -14.16 -48.25
C ASP A 340 -2.97 -13.61 -46.85
N SER A 341 -3.79 -13.88 -45.82
CA SER A 341 -3.62 -13.44 -44.43
C SER A 341 -3.58 -14.61 -43.43
N TRP A 342 -3.06 -15.76 -43.89
CA TRP A 342 -3.05 -17.00 -43.12
C TRP A 342 -2.28 -16.88 -41.80
N GLU A 343 -1.27 -16.02 -41.71
CA GLU A 343 -0.43 -15.81 -40.53
C GLU A 343 -1.26 -15.35 -39.33
N ASP A 344 -2.03 -14.28 -39.51
CA ASP A 344 -2.82 -13.65 -38.47
C ASP A 344 -4.03 -14.51 -38.07
N GLU A 345 -4.66 -15.16 -39.05
CA GLU A 345 -5.79 -16.08 -38.81
C GLU A 345 -5.35 -17.32 -38.02
N THR A 346 -4.22 -17.92 -38.41
CA THR A 346 -3.66 -19.09 -37.72
C THR A 346 -3.27 -18.73 -36.29
N ALA A 347 -2.53 -17.64 -36.11
CA ALA A 347 -2.10 -17.18 -34.79
C ALA A 347 -3.30 -16.87 -33.88
N SER A 348 -4.29 -16.13 -34.39
CA SER A 348 -5.52 -15.80 -33.65
C SER A 348 -6.33 -17.04 -33.28
N GLY A 349 -6.43 -18.02 -34.18
CA GLY A 349 -7.10 -19.29 -33.92
C GLY A 349 -6.46 -20.09 -32.79
N VAL A 350 -5.13 -20.19 -32.80
CA VAL A 350 -4.34 -20.86 -31.75
C VAL A 350 -4.52 -20.17 -30.40
N ILE A 351 -4.44 -18.84 -30.38
CA ILE A 351 -4.56 -18.06 -29.14
C ILE A 351 -5.96 -18.17 -28.56
N LYS A 352 -7.01 -18.15 -29.38
CA LYS A 352 -8.39 -18.34 -28.92
C LYS A 352 -8.58 -19.71 -28.24
N GLN A 353 -8.07 -20.78 -28.85
CA GLN A 353 -8.15 -22.13 -28.28
C GLN A 353 -7.36 -22.24 -26.97
N LEU A 354 -6.17 -21.65 -26.92
CA LEU A 354 -5.34 -21.59 -25.72
C LEU A 354 -6.02 -20.81 -24.59
N ALA A 355 -6.59 -19.65 -24.88
CA ALA A 355 -7.30 -18.83 -23.89
C ALA A 355 -8.44 -19.61 -23.23
N GLU A 356 -9.28 -20.27 -24.03
CA GLU A 356 -10.37 -21.10 -23.52
C GLU A 356 -9.86 -22.24 -22.63
N ARG A 357 -8.76 -22.87 -23.01
CA ARG A 357 -8.18 -23.99 -22.26
C ARG A 357 -7.53 -23.56 -20.96
N LEU A 358 -6.70 -22.52 -20.97
CA LEU A 358 -6.08 -21.97 -19.77
C LEU A 358 -7.14 -21.56 -18.75
N GLN A 359 -8.20 -20.88 -19.22
CA GLN A 359 -9.28 -20.42 -18.37
C GLN A 359 -10.12 -21.58 -17.78
N LYS A 360 -10.53 -22.56 -18.60
CA LYS A 360 -11.42 -23.64 -18.15
C LYS A 360 -10.71 -24.71 -17.33
N THR A 361 -9.45 -25.00 -17.61
CA THR A 361 -8.75 -26.19 -17.09
C THR A 361 -7.71 -25.88 -16.03
N TYR A 362 -6.98 -24.76 -16.14
CA TYR A 362 -5.75 -24.55 -15.36
C TYR A 362 -5.81 -23.37 -14.39
N MET A 363 -6.45 -22.25 -14.75
CA MET A 363 -6.44 -21.04 -13.91
C MET A 363 -7.02 -21.26 -12.50
N SER A 364 -8.00 -22.12 -12.33
CA SER A 364 -8.66 -22.35 -11.03
C SER A 364 -7.81 -23.13 -10.02
N SER A 365 -6.86 -23.95 -10.50
CA SER A 365 -5.98 -24.80 -9.67
C SER A 365 -4.56 -24.25 -9.54
N ALA A 366 -4.17 -23.29 -10.38
CA ALA A 366 -2.84 -22.70 -10.39
C ALA A 366 -2.59 -21.73 -9.22
N SER A 367 -1.31 -21.54 -8.85
CA SER A 367 -0.89 -20.52 -7.89
C SER A 367 -1.17 -19.10 -8.41
N LEU A 368 -1.14 -18.09 -7.52
CA LEU A 368 -1.34 -16.69 -7.92
C LEU A 368 -0.35 -16.27 -9.01
N GLU A 369 0.94 -16.56 -8.84
CA GLU A 369 1.99 -16.25 -9.82
C GLU A 369 1.72 -16.86 -11.18
N GLU A 370 1.36 -18.14 -11.22
CA GLU A 370 1.05 -18.84 -12.48
C GLU A 370 -0.21 -18.30 -13.14
N GLN A 371 -1.23 -17.95 -12.36
CA GLN A 371 -2.41 -17.25 -12.88
C GLN A 371 -2.04 -15.91 -13.50
N LEU A 372 -1.14 -15.15 -12.87
CA LEU A 372 -0.63 -13.89 -13.43
C LEU A 372 0.21 -14.12 -14.68
N GLN A 373 1.08 -15.15 -14.72
CA GLN A 373 1.85 -15.52 -15.92
C GLN A 373 0.91 -15.82 -17.09
N MET A 374 -0.11 -16.67 -16.89
CA MET A 374 -1.12 -17.00 -17.90
C MET A 374 -1.88 -15.74 -18.37
N ARG A 375 -2.28 -14.86 -17.46
CA ARG A 375 -2.99 -13.61 -17.79
C ARG A 375 -2.10 -12.64 -18.57
N VAL A 376 -0.83 -12.50 -18.22
CA VAL A 376 0.14 -11.65 -18.94
C VAL A 376 0.32 -12.16 -20.36
N ILE A 377 0.52 -13.47 -20.53
CA ILE A 377 0.63 -14.08 -21.86
C ILE A 377 -0.62 -13.79 -22.68
N LEU A 378 -1.81 -14.05 -22.13
CA LEU A 378 -3.06 -13.81 -22.84
C LEU A 378 -3.29 -12.32 -23.14
N GLN A 379 -2.88 -11.41 -22.26
CA GLN A 379 -2.96 -9.96 -22.48
C GLN A 379 -2.08 -9.52 -23.67
N PHE A 380 -0.85 -10.02 -23.77
CA PHE A 380 0.06 -9.66 -24.87
C PHE A 380 -0.27 -10.36 -26.19
N LEU A 381 -0.93 -11.52 -26.13
CA LEU A 381 -1.34 -12.30 -27.29
C LEU A 381 -2.78 -12.03 -27.75
N SER A 382 -3.65 -11.37 -26.98
CA SER A 382 -5.06 -11.12 -27.37
C SER A 382 -5.28 -9.65 -27.74
N PRO A 383 -5.37 -9.26 -29.02
CA PRO A 383 -5.33 -7.85 -29.40
C PRO A 383 -6.59 -7.04 -29.05
N SER A 384 -7.77 -7.65 -28.78
CA SER A 384 -9.01 -6.86 -28.75
C SER A 384 -10.28 -7.58 -28.22
N GLY A 385 -10.30 -8.14 -27.00
CA GLY A 385 -11.57 -8.74 -26.51
C GLY A 385 -11.79 -8.86 -25.01
N VAL A 386 -10.75 -9.13 -24.21
CA VAL A 386 -10.88 -9.39 -22.78
C VAL A 386 -9.75 -8.69 -22.04
N ASP A 387 -10.08 -7.88 -21.03
CA ASP A 387 -9.09 -7.34 -20.09
C ASP A 387 -8.67 -8.46 -19.13
N TRP A 388 -7.59 -9.16 -19.48
CA TRP A 388 -7.05 -10.25 -18.66
C TRP A 388 -6.42 -9.74 -17.36
N MET A 389 -6.15 -8.43 -17.27
CA MET A 389 -5.63 -7.74 -16.09
C MET A 389 -6.73 -7.28 -15.12
N ASN A 390 -8.01 -7.49 -15.45
CA ASN A 390 -9.09 -7.43 -14.47
C ASN A 390 -9.05 -8.67 -13.57
N ILE A 391 -8.23 -8.59 -12.52
CA ILE A 391 -8.01 -9.66 -11.54
C ILE A 391 -9.01 -9.46 -10.39
N PRO A 392 -9.93 -10.41 -10.14
CA PRO A 392 -10.88 -10.31 -9.06
C PRO A 392 -10.22 -10.54 -7.69
N GLU A 393 -10.81 -9.93 -6.65
CA GLU A 393 -10.20 -9.83 -5.33
C GLU A 393 -9.96 -11.18 -4.65
N ASP A 394 -10.83 -12.17 -4.93
CA ASP A 394 -10.75 -13.52 -4.38
C ASP A 394 -9.48 -14.26 -4.81
N ILE A 395 -8.86 -13.87 -5.93
CA ILE A 395 -7.64 -14.49 -6.43
C ILE A 395 -6.44 -14.09 -5.58
N TYR A 396 -6.25 -12.81 -5.32
CA TYR A 396 -5.07 -12.32 -4.59
C TYR A 396 -5.27 -12.22 -3.07
N ASN A 397 -6.50 -12.15 -2.56
CA ASN A 397 -6.78 -12.16 -1.11
C ASN A 397 -6.48 -13.53 -0.46
N LYS A 398 -6.36 -14.61 -1.24
CA LYS A 398 -5.97 -15.94 -0.73
C LYS A 398 -4.54 -15.97 -0.18
N ARG A 399 -3.71 -14.97 -0.53
CA ARG A 399 -2.31 -14.91 -0.17
C ARG A 399 -1.99 -13.56 0.49
N SER A 400 -1.25 -13.60 1.60
CA SER A 400 -0.95 -12.42 2.40
C SER A 400 -0.21 -11.31 1.64
N ASP A 401 0.71 -11.65 0.73
CA ASP A 401 1.42 -10.68 -0.13
C ASP A 401 0.85 -10.59 -1.55
N GLY A 402 -0.37 -11.08 -1.78
CA GLY A 402 -1.00 -11.04 -3.10
C GLY A 402 -1.24 -9.62 -3.62
N ALA A 403 -1.70 -8.72 -2.75
CA ALA A 403 -1.92 -7.31 -3.09
C ALA A 403 -0.63 -6.61 -3.55
N ARG A 404 0.52 -6.92 -2.92
CA ARG A 404 1.83 -6.44 -3.37
C ARG A 404 2.10 -6.86 -4.80
N LEU A 405 2.03 -8.17 -5.09
CA LEU A 405 2.41 -8.71 -6.39
C LEU A 405 1.54 -8.14 -7.52
N VAL A 406 0.22 -8.09 -7.31
CA VAL A 406 -0.72 -7.55 -8.31
C VAL A 406 -0.51 -6.05 -8.50
N SER A 407 -0.35 -5.27 -7.42
CA SER A 407 -0.11 -3.83 -7.52
C SER A 407 1.13 -3.53 -8.36
N HIS A 408 2.24 -4.21 -8.09
CA HIS A 408 3.51 -3.98 -8.80
C HIS A 408 3.45 -4.43 -10.26
N LEU A 409 2.75 -5.54 -10.57
CA LEU A 409 2.57 -5.97 -11.95
C LEU A 409 1.80 -4.91 -12.74
N LEU A 410 0.67 -4.45 -12.20
CA LEU A 410 -0.18 -3.46 -12.85
C LEU A 410 0.50 -2.09 -12.97
N LEU A 411 1.27 -1.65 -11.96
CA LEU A 411 2.09 -0.44 -12.05
C LEU A 411 3.19 -0.54 -13.09
N CYS A 412 3.87 -1.69 -13.18
CA CYS A 412 4.92 -1.93 -14.17
C CYS A 412 4.35 -1.86 -15.61
N LEU A 413 3.16 -2.44 -15.81
CA LEU A 413 2.45 -2.36 -17.09
C LEU A 413 1.96 -0.93 -17.37
N ASP A 414 1.37 -0.23 -16.41
CA ASP A 414 0.97 1.18 -16.61
C ASP A 414 2.18 2.07 -16.97
N THR A 415 3.32 1.85 -16.32
CA THR A 415 4.58 2.53 -16.66
C THR A 415 4.98 2.26 -18.12
N ALA A 416 4.97 0.99 -18.55
CA ALA A 416 5.27 0.61 -19.93
C ALA A 416 4.29 1.22 -20.96
N TYR A 417 3.02 1.38 -20.58
CA TYR A 417 2.03 2.07 -21.42
C TYR A 417 2.36 3.56 -21.57
N ASN A 418 2.73 4.23 -20.47
CA ASN A 418 3.11 5.65 -20.48
C ASN A 418 4.41 5.89 -21.25
N GLU A 419 5.31 4.90 -21.28
CA GLU A 419 6.51 4.88 -22.14
C GLU A 419 6.18 4.63 -23.63
N THR A 420 4.90 4.46 -23.97
CA THR A 420 4.39 4.19 -25.32
C THR A 420 4.95 2.93 -25.98
N LEU A 421 5.42 1.95 -25.19
CA LEU A 421 6.08 0.75 -25.74
C LEU A 421 5.12 -0.07 -26.60
N HIS A 422 3.83 -0.18 -26.22
CA HIS A 422 2.77 -0.75 -27.05
C HIS A 422 1.36 -0.40 -26.55
N PHE A 423 0.78 0.67 -27.11
CA PHE A 423 -0.50 1.26 -26.68
C PHE A 423 -1.67 0.25 -26.54
N TYR A 424 -1.78 -0.75 -27.42
CA TYR A 424 -2.92 -1.69 -27.41
C TYR A 424 -2.75 -2.93 -26.54
N SER A 425 -1.53 -3.33 -26.18
CA SER A 425 -1.27 -4.59 -25.44
C SER A 425 -0.90 -4.40 -23.98
N VAL A 426 -0.51 -3.19 -23.58
CA VAL A 426 -0.02 -2.88 -22.24
C VAL A 426 -1.06 -2.12 -21.39
N GLN A 427 -2.16 -1.68 -22.02
CA GLN A 427 -3.18 -0.90 -21.34
C GLN A 427 -3.97 -1.73 -20.32
N VAL A 428 -3.95 -1.28 -19.07
CA VAL A 428 -4.75 -1.81 -17.96
C VAL A 428 -5.98 -0.93 -17.79
N TYR A 429 -7.18 -1.46 -18.01
CA TYR A 429 -8.44 -0.72 -17.81
C TYR A 429 -9.12 -1.04 -16.47
N SER A 430 -8.49 -1.85 -15.64
CA SER A 430 -9.12 -2.37 -14.45
C SER A 430 -9.03 -1.42 -13.24
N ASN A 431 -10.17 -1.27 -12.56
CA ASN A 431 -10.24 -0.73 -11.18
C ASN A 431 -9.43 -1.57 -10.17
N THR A 432 -8.98 -2.77 -10.54
CA THR A 432 -8.14 -3.66 -9.74
C THR A 432 -6.91 -2.95 -9.19
N LEU A 433 -6.25 -2.08 -9.97
CA LEU A 433 -5.04 -1.39 -9.51
C LEU A 433 -5.32 -0.54 -8.26
N ALA A 434 -6.40 0.23 -8.25
CA ALA A 434 -6.76 1.07 -7.10
C ALA A 434 -7.08 0.24 -5.85
N VAL A 435 -7.83 -0.85 -6.01
CA VAL A 435 -8.20 -1.74 -4.90
C VAL A 435 -6.95 -2.43 -4.33
N THR A 436 -6.12 -3.00 -5.19
CA THR A 436 -4.90 -3.70 -4.78
C THR A 436 -3.88 -2.75 -4.16
N LEU A 437 -3.73 -1.53 -4.70
CA LEU A 437 -2.89 -0.50 -4.10
C LEU A 437 -3.41 -0.04 -2.74
N ALA A 438 -4.73 0.08 -2.55
CA ALA A 438 -5.28 0.44 -1.25
C ALA A 438 -4.96 -0.63 -0.20
N GLN A 439 -5.13 -1.91 -0.53
CA GLN A 439 -4.77 -3.02 0.36
C GLN A 439 -3.25 -3.08 0.59
N TYR A 440 -2.45 -2.89 -0.45
CA TYR A 440 -1.00 -2.89 -0.34
C TYR A 440 -0.49 -1.71 0.51
N GLY A 441 -1.10 -0.53 0.37
CA GLY A 441 -0.86 0.63 1.24
C GLY A 441 -1.14 0.30 2.71
N GLN A 442 -2.25 -0.38 3.01
CA GLN A 442 -2.52 -0.87 4.37
C GLN A 442 -1.40 -1.80 4.86
N GLN A 443 -0.92 -2.72 4.02
CA GLN A 443 0.19 -3.61 4.38
C GLN A 443 1.49 -2.84 4.66
N LEU A 444 1.81 -1.83 3.84
CA LEU A 444 2.98 -0.97 4.04
C LEU A 444 2.91 -0.22 5.39
N ALA A 445 1.72 0.29 5.75
CA ALA A 445 1.50 0.95 7.04
C ALA A 445 1.75 0.02 8.23
N GLN A 446 1.57 -1.30 8.07
CA GLN A 446 1.75 -2.30 9.13
C GLN A 446 3.17 -2.87 9.23
N ILE A 447 4.10 -2.48 8.36
CA ILE A 447 5.48 -3.01 8.40
C ILE A 447 6.21 -2.47 9.64
N PRO A 448 6.71 -3.34 10.54
CA PRO A 448 7.49 -2.91 11.70
C PRO A 448 8.74 -2.14 11.29
N LEU A 449 9.08 -1.09 12.03
CA LEU A 449 10.26 -0.25 11.79
C LEU A 449 10.31 0.46 10.42
N TYR A 450 9.23 0.42 9.63
CA TYR A 450 9.07 1.29 8.46
C TYR A 450 8.34 2.57 8.88
N SER A 451 8.96 3.73 8.63
CA SER A 451 8.39 5.01 9.03
C SER A 451 7.12 5.28 8.21
N THR A 452 6.08 5.81 8.84
CA THR A 452 4.82 6.14 8.16
C THR A 452 5.03 7.21 7.08
N GLN A 453 6.02 8.09 7.25
CA GLN A 453 6.35 9.14 6.28
C GLN A 453 7.01 8.57 5.02
N ASP A 454 7.99 7.68 5.15
CA ASP A 454 8.64 7.04 3.99
C ASP A 454 7.64 6.13 3.26
N ALA A 455 6.83 5.40 4.03
CA ALA A 455 5.74 4.60 3.47
C ALA A 455 4.74 5.47 2.70
N MET A 456 4.40 6.65 3.22
CA MET A 456 3.51 7.60 2.55
C MET A 456 4.12 8.15 1.26
N GLN A 457 5.42 8.46 1.25
CA GLN A 457 6.09 8.89 0.01
C GLN A 457 6.01 7.81 -1.08
N ALA A 458 6.21 6.54 -0.71
CA ALA A 458 6.10 5.44 -1.67
C ALA A 458 4.65 5.25 -2.13
N VAL A 459 3.68 5.37 -1.22
CA VAL A 459 2.25 5.34 -1.57
C VAL A 459 1.91 6.48 -2.53
N ILE A 460 2.35 7.71 -2.26
CA ILE A 460 2.16 8.86 -3.16
C ILE A 460 2.71 8.54 -4.56
N ALA A 461 3.97 8.09 -4.64
CA ALA A 461 4.61 7.80 -5.92
C ALA A 461 3.83 6.77 -6.74
N MET A 462 3.40 5.67 -6.11
CA MET A 462 2.57 4.66 -6.77
C MET A 462 1.17 5.18 -7.12
N ASN A 463 0.55 5.96 -6.23
CA ASN A 463 -0.82 6.43 -6.38
C ASN A 463 -0.97 7.46 -7.52
N LEU A 464 0.09 8.21 -7.85
CA LEU A 464 0.09 9.15 -8.98
C LEU A 464 -0.08 8.48 -10.35
N HIS A 465 0.10 7.16 -10.47
CA HIS A 465 -0.23 6.41 -11.68
C HIS A 465 -1.74 6.27 -11.93
N LEU A 466 -2.57 6.39 -10.88
CA LEU A 466 -4.02 6.30 -11.02
C LEU A 466 -4.59 7.60 -11.58
N ARG A 467 -5.32 7.50 -12.70
CA ARG A 467 -5.88 8.67 -13.40
C ARG A 467 -7.10 9.26 -12.68
N ASP A 468 -7.92 8.41 -12.05
CA ASP A 468 -9.14 8.82 -11.35
C ASP A 468 -8.84 9.34 -9.93
N VAL A 469 -9.30 10.55 -9.64
CA VAL A 469 -9.19 11.22 -8.34
C VAL A 469 -9.84 10.39 -7.22
N ARG A 470 -10.99 9.76 -7.46
CA ARG A 470 -11.69 8.95 -6.45
C ARG A 470 -10.91 7.68 -6.10
N GLN A 471 -10.28 7.08 -7.09
CA GLN A 471 -9.41 5.93 -6.88
C GLN A 471 -8.18 6.32 -6.05
N ARG A 472 -7.53 7.45 -6.39
CA ARG A 472 -6.41 7.98 -5.60
C ARG A 472 -6.80 8.27 -4.16
N ALA A 473 -7.96 8.90 -3.96
CA ALA A 473 -8.47 9.20 -2.62
C ALA A 473 -8.71 7.94 -1.79
N ALA A 474 -9.24 6.88 -2.41
CA ALA A 474 -9.48 5.60 -1.74
C ALA A 474 -8.18 4.96 -1.21
N VAL A 475 -7.08 5.05 -1.95
CA VAL A 475 -5.76 4.54 -1.55
C VAL A 475 -5.21 5.36 -0.37
N TYR A 476 -5.23 6.69 -0.44
CA TYR A 476 -4.75 7.55 0.66
C TYR A 476 -5.57 7.34 1.94
N ALA A 477 -6.91 7.29 1.84
CA ALA A 477 -7.77 7.05 2.99
C ALA A 477 -7.52 5.67 3.62
N ALA A 478 -7.32 4.62 2.80
CA ALA A 478 -6.99 3.28 3.29
C ALA A 478 -5.66 3.25 4.05
N PHE A 479 -4.64 3.94 3.52
CA PHE A 479 -3.33 4.06 4.17
C PHE A 479 -3.39 4.82 5.50
N LEU A 480 -4.07 5.97 5.54
CA LEU A 480 -4.21 6.79 6.75
C LEU A 480 -4.95 6.03 7.86
N VAL A 481 -6.07 5.36 7.54
CA VAL A 481 -6.81 4.54 8.52
C VAL A 481 -5.95 3.40 9.06
N ALA A 482 -5.13 2.76 8.22
CA ALA A 482 -4.21 1.71 8.67
C ALA A 482 -3.08 2.26 9.57
N CYS A 483 -2.49 3.40 9.21
CA CYS A 483 -1.50 4.09 10.05
C CYS A 483 -2.09 4.43 11.41
N ARG A 484 -3.29 5.02 11.43
CA ARG A 484 -3.99 5.36 12.67
C ARG A 484 -4.14 4.16 13.60
N ARG A 485 -4.66 3.04 13.08
CA ARG A 485 -4.88 1.82 13.86
C ARG A 485 -3.60 1.32 14.50
N ARG A 486 -2.50 1.30 13.73
CA ARG A 486 -1.18 0.90 14.24
C ARG A 486 -0.67 1.87 15.30
N GLU A 487 -0.70 3.17 15.04
CA GLU A 487 -0.09 4.16 15.92
C GLU A 487 -0.86 4.30 17.25
N LEU A 488 -2.18 4.10 17.24
CA LEU A 488 -3.00 4.10 18.48
C LEU A 488 -2.65 2.95 19.45
N GLU A 489 -1.93 1.91 19.01
CA GLU A 489 -1.47 0.83 19.88
C GLU A 489 -0.24 1.23 20.72
N PHE A 490 0.54 2.21 20.25
CA PHE A 490 1.87 2.55 20.82
C PHE A 490 2.01 4.01 21.25
N SER A 491 1.20 4.92 20.71
CA SER A 491 1.36 6.37 20.83
C SER A 491 0.13 7.03 21.44
N SER A 492 0.31 8.22 22.03
CA SER A 492 -0.82 9.03 22.52
C SER A 492 -1.64 9.59 21.35
N ARG A 493 -2.94 9.87 21.59
CA ARG A 493 -3.83 10.44 20.54
C ARG A 493 -3.29 11.73 19.92
N GLN A 494 -2.63 12.57 20.72
CA GLN A 494 -2.03 13.83 20.27
C GLN A 494 -0.82 13.59 19.33
N GLU A 495 -0.01 12.57 19.61
CA GLU A 495 1.09 12.19 18.72
C GLU A 495 0.57 11.61 17.40
N VAL A 496 -0.51 10.81 17.46
CA VAL A 496 -1.17 10.29 16.25
C VAL A 496 -1.74 11.44 15.41
N GLU A 497 -2.42 12.40 16.02
CA GLU A 497 -2.93 13.61 15.33
C GLU A 497 -1.81 14.37 14.62
N ALA A 498 -0.69 14.62 15.32
CA ALA A 498 0.45 15.32 14.74
C ALA A 498 1.12 14.54 13.61
N ASN A 499 1.16 13.21 13.67
CA ASN A 499 1.65 12.35 12.60
C ASN A 499 0.71 12.42 11.38
N GLU A 500 -0.60 12.27 11.59
CA GLU A 500 -1.59 12.34 10.51
C GLU A 500 -1.59 13.68 9.80
N ALA A 501 -1.49 14.79 10.54
CA ALA A 501 -1.36 16.12 9.95
C ALA A 501 -0.15 16.19 9.01
N LYS A 502 1.00 15.60 9.39
CA LYS A 502 2.19 15.52 8.51
C LYS A 502 1.93 14.67 7.28
N LEU A 503 1.31 13.49 7.44
CA LEU A 503 1.01 12.59 6.31
C LEU A 503 0.02 13.23 5.33
N VAL A 504 -1.00 13.92 5.82
CA VAL A 504 -1.97 14.66 5.00
C VAL A 504 -1.26 15.75 4.19
N GLN A 505 -0.41 16.53 4.86
CA GLN A 505 0.37 17.58 4.20
C GLN A 505 1.35 17.04 3.15
N LEU A 506 1.89 15.84 3.32
CA LEU A 506 2.75 15.20 2.31
C LEU A 506 2.00 14.97 0.99
N PHE A 507 0.84 14.31 1.01
CA PHE A 507 0.13 14.04 -0.24
C PHE A 507 -0.55 15.29 -0.80
N CYS A 508 -1.04 16.21 0.05
CA CYS A 508 -1.66 17.46 -0.42
C CYS A 508 -0.67 18.38 -1.15
N LYS A 509 0.64 18.25 -0.87
CA LYS A 509 1.72 18.94 -1.59
C LYS A 509 2.15 18.22 -2.86
N ALA A 510 2.08 16.88 -2.87
CA ALA A 510 2.51 16.07 -4.01
C ALA A 510 1.41 15.91 -5.09
N ASP A 511 0.15 15.74 -4.69
CA ASP A 511 -1.02 15.62 -5.57
C ASP A 511 -1.88 16.89 -5.45
N LEU A 512 -1.79 17.74 -6.47
CA LEU A 512 -2.36 19.09 -6.48
C LEU A 512 -3.85 19.15 -6.83
N ALA A 513 -4.50 18.00 -7.06
CA ALA A 513 -5.92 17.97 -7.40
C ALA A 513 -6.78 18.37 -6.20
N SER A 514 -7.47 19.51 -6.25
CA SER A 514 -8.32 19.98 -5.14
C SER A 514 -9.45 19.01 -4.78
N ALA A 515 -10.10 18.43 -5.80
CA ALA A 515 -11.15 17.42 -5.64
C ALA A 515 -10.68 16.15 -4.89
N LEU A 516 -9.37 15.86 -4.90
CA LEU A 516 -8.80 14.75 -4.14
C LEU A 516 -8.94 14.98 -2.64
N ARG A 517 -8.65 16.19 -2.17
CA ARG A 517 -8.65 16.53 -0.74
C ARG A 517 -10.06 16.34 -0.17
N ASP A 518 -11.06 16.83 -0.89
CA ASP A 518 -12.47 16.69 -0.50
C ASP A 518 -12.91 15.23 -0.45
N GLU A 519 -12.52 14.42 -1.44
CA GLU A 519 -12.86 13.00 -1.49
C GLU A 519 -12.14 12.20 -0.39
N VAL A 520 -10.86 12.49 -0.10
CA VAL A 520 -10.13 11.86 1.02
C VAL A 520 -10.82 12.18 2.34
N MET A 521 -11.15 13.46 2.59
CA MET A 521 -11.88 13.87 3.79
C MET A 521 -13.24 13.15 3.91
N TYR A 522 -13.99 13.06 2.81
CA TYR A 522 -15.26 12.34 2.78
C TYR A 522 -15.10 10.86 3.15
N LEU A 523 -14.12 10.17 2.56
CA LEU A 523 -13.84 8.76 2.84
C LEU A 523 -13.34 8.53 4.27
N LEU A 524 -12.49 9.41 4.81
CA LEU A 524 -12.02 9.33 6.20
C LEU A 524 -13.19 9.49 7.18
N ASN A 525 -14.08 10.44 6.95
CA ASN A 525 -15.28 10.63 7.78
C ASN A 525 -16.22 9.41 7.75
N GLN A 526 -16.23 8.63 6.67
CA GLN A 526 -17.06 7.43 6.56
C GLN A 526 -16.41 6.16 7.13
N LYS A 527 -15.09 6.00 6.93
CA LYS A 527 -14.37 4.75 7.24
C LYS A 527 -13.76 4.71 8.63
N THR A 528 -13.66 5.85 9.32
CA THR A 528 -13.10 5.89 10.67
C THR A 528 -14.08 5.26 11.65
N GLU A 529 -13.64 4.20 12.34
CA GLU A 529 -14.46 3.50 13.32
C GLU A 529 -14.59 4.33 14.60
N PRO A 530 -15.75 4.31 15.30
CA PRO A 530 -15.95 5.09 16.52
C PRO A 530 -14.89 4.87 17.61
N ALA A 531 -14.37 3.64 17.72
CA ALA A 531 -13.31 3.29 18.68
C ALA A 531 -11.93 3.89 18.33
N SER A 532 -11.75 4.35 17.09
CA SER A 532 -10.50 4.91 16.55
C SER A 532 -10.56 6.42 16.34
N LEU A 533 -11.61 7.10 16.84
CA LEU A 533 -11.67 8.56 16.79
C LEU A 533 -10.57 9.16 17.66
N LEU A 534 -9.89 10.20 17.15
CA LEU A 534 -8.94 10.98 17.94
C LEU A 534 -9.69 11.98 18.84
N THR A 535 -10.85 12.41 18.37
CA THR A 535 -11.81 13.26 19.10
C THR A 535 -12.95 12.46 19.73
N HIS A 536 -13.76 13.11 20.56
CA HIS A 536 -14.91 12.52 21.24
C HIS A 536 -16.19 12.55 20.40
N ASN A 537 -16.20 13.24 19.26
CA ASN A 537 -17.37 13.38 18.40
C ASN A 537 -16.99 13.35 16.91
N PRO A 538 -17.74 12.66 16.04
CA PRO A 538 -17.45 12.58 14.60
C PRO A 538 -17.47 13.94 13.87
N VAL A 539 -18.25 14.91 14.35
CA VAL A 539 -18.26 16.28 13.80
C VAL A 539 -16.98 17.03 14.20
N ALA A 540 -16.45 16.80 15.41
CA ALA A 540 -15.16 17.36 15.82
C ALA A 540 -14.02 16.74 14.99
N GLU A 541 -14.08 15.44 14.73
CA GLU A 541 -13.18 14.73 13.81
C GLU A 541 -13.22 15.32 12.39
N ALA A 542 -14.42 15.64 11.88
CA ALA A 542 -14.57 16.26 10.57
C ALA A 542 -13.95 17.67 10.51
N VAL A 543 -14.02 18.45 11.60
CA VAL A 543 -13.34 19.74 11.74
C VAL A 543 -11.82 19.55 11.73
N MET A 544 -11.32 18.56 12.48
CA MET A 544 -9.90 18.19 12.51
C MET A 544 -9.38 17.86 11.12
N TRP A 545 -10.06 16.97 10.39
CA TRP A 545 -9.69 16.61 9.03
C TRP A 545 -9.66 17.81 8.10
N ARG A 546 -10.67 18.69 8.19
CA ARG A 546 -10.71 19.91 7.38
C ARG A 546 -9.53 20.83 7.69
N ALA A 547 -9.16 20.98 8.96
CA ALA A 547 -8.00 21.77 9.36
C ALA A 547 -6.68 21.16 8.85
N MET A 548 -6.53 19.83 8.89
CA MET A 548 -5.33 19.14 8.39
C MET A 548 -5.15 19.24 6.88
N HIS A 549 -6.25 19.26 6.11
CA HIS A 549 -6.23 19.34 4.65
C HIS A 549 -6.13 20.78 4.11
N ALA A 550 -6.29 21.79 4.97
CA ALA A 550 -6.15 23.18 4.57
C ALA A 550 -4.70 23.48 4.15
N GLY A 551 -4.54 24.02 2.95
CA GLY A 551 -3.26 24.44 2.38
C GLY A 551 -3.24 25.91 1.96
N SER A 552 -4.37 26.61 2.06
CA SER A 552 -4.52 28.03 1.71
C SER A 552 -5.25 28.78 2.82
N HIS A 553 -5.08 30.11 2.85
CA HIS A 553 -5.73 30.98 3.82
C HIS A 553 -7.27 30.88 3.77
N GLU A 554 -7.86 30.82 2.57
CA GLU A 554 -9.31 30.66 2.38
C GLU A 554 -9.84 29.35 2.98
N GLU A 555 -9.11 28.25 2.79
CA GLU A 555 -9.45 26.94 3.38
C GLU A 555 -9.37 26.97 4.90
N PHE A 556 -8.38 27.67 5.49
CA PHE A 556 -8.32 27.88 6.94
C PHE A 556 -9.46 28.76 7.46
N VAL A 557 -9.91 29.78 6.71
CA VAL A 557 -11.10 30.58 7.07
C VAL A 557 -12.36 29.71 7.02
N ALA A 558 -12.48 28.81 6.03
CA ALA A 558 -13.58 27.86 5.96
C ALA A 558 -13.55 26.86 7.12
N ALA A 559 -12.36 26.36 7.50
CA ALA A 559 -12.16 25.50 8.66
C ALA A 559 -12.56 26.21 9.97
N LEU A 560 -12.16 27.48 10.14
CA LEU A 560 -12.54 28.31 11.27
C LEU A 560 -14.07 28.42 11.39
N ARG A 561 -14.76 28.77 10.30
CA ARG A 561 -16.23 28.90 10.32
C ARG A 561 -16.92 27.60 10.70
N LYS A 562 -16.43 26.47 10.20
CA LYS A 562 -16.96 25.14 10.52
C LYS A 562 -16.69 24.74 11.97
N ALA A 563 -15.52 25.07 12.51
CA ALA A 563 -15.20 24.86 13.92
C ALA A 563 -16.14 25.68 14.84
N LEU A 564 -16.36 26.95 14.53
CA LEU A 564 -17.27 27.83 15.30
C LEU A 564 -18.72 27.34 15.24
N GLU A 565 -19.18 26.93 14.07
CA GLU A 565 -20.50 26.30 13.88
C GLU A 565 -20.63 25.04 14.73
N ALA A 566 -19.62 24.16 14.73
CA ALA A 566 -19.59 22.94 15.53
C ALA A 566 -19.64 23.23 17.03
N CYS A 567 -18.85 24.17 17.55
CA CYS A 567 -18.90 24.54 18.98
C CYS A 567 -20.30 25.01 19.42
N VAL A 568 -20.97 25.83 18.60
CA VAL A 568 -22.35 26.26 18.86
C VAL A 568 -23.31 25.08 18.84
N THR A 569 -23.20 24.19 17.86
CA THR A 569 -24.05 22.99 17.77
C THR A 569 -23.84 22.06 18.96
N PHE A 570 -22.61 21.81 19.38
CA PHE A 570 -22.30 20.98 20.55
C PHE A 570 -22.82 21.58 21.85
N TRP A 571 -22.75 22.91 21.99
CA TRP A 571 -23.30 23.58 23.16
C TRP A 571 -24.83 23.46 23.22
N LEU A 572 -25.49 23.54 22.07
CA LEU A 572 -26.95 23.48 21.95
C LEU A 572 -27.49 22.05 21.75
N ALA A 573 -26.63 21.03 21.88
CA ALA A 573 -27.03 19.64 21.73
C ALA A 573 -27.98 19.19 22.86
N GLU A 574 -28.95 18.35 22.52
CA GLU A 574 -29.89 17.74 23.48
C GLU A 574 -29.54 16.25 23.69
N PRO A 575 -29.62 15.70 24.92
CA PRO A 575 -30.18 16.31 26.14
C PRO A 575 -29.23 17.23 26.91
N HIS A 576 -27.93 17.16 26.65
CA HIS A 576 -26.90 17.95 27.32
C HIS A 576 -25.83 18.39 26.32
N ALA A 577 -25.16 19.50 26.62
CA ALA A 577 -24.05 20.01 25.81
C ALA A 577 -22.90 18.99 25.73
N GLU A 578 -22.31 18.83 24.55
CA GLU A 578 -21.17 17.94 24.31
C GLU A 578 -19.85 18.64 24.64
N LEU A 579 -19.60 18.82 25.93
CA LEU A 579 -18.45 19.62 26.41
C LEU A 579 -17.09 19.09 25.93
N ASP A 580 -16.92 17.76 25.83
CA ASP A 580 -15.65 17.16 25.39
C ASP A 580 -15.36 17.46 23.91
N ALA A 581 -16.39 17.46 23.08
CA ALA A 581 -16.28 17.83 21.67
C ALA A 581 -15.92 19.32 21.50
N ILE A 582 -16.42 20.20 22.39
CA ILE A 582 -16.02 21.62 22.42
C ILE A 582 -14.53 21.75 22.78
N THR A 583 -14.05 20.97 23.75
CA THR A 583 -12.62 20.96 24.12
C THR A 583 -11.76 20.51 22.94
N ASP A 584 -12.15 19.45 22.23
CA ASP A 584 -11.42 18.95 21.06
C ASP A 584 -11.33 20.03 19.96
N VAL A 585 -12.47 20.63 19.58
CA VAL A 585 -12.50 21.71 18.56
C VAL A 585 -11.70 22.94 19.01
N SER A 586 -11.73 23.27 20.30
CA SER A 586 -10.94 24.37 20.87
C SER A 586 -9.43 24.11 20.76
N GLY A 587 -9.00 22.86 20.98
CA GLY A 587 -7.62 22.45 20.74
C GLY A 587 -7.22 22.61 19.27
N ILE A 588 -8.07 22.17 18.34
CA ILE A 588 -7.85 22.32 16.88
C ILE A 588 -7.77 23.80 16.48
N LEU A 589 -8.65 24.65 17.04
CA LEU A 589 -8.61 26.10 16.84
C LEU A 589 -7.27 26.69 17.29
N GLN A 590 -6.84 26.35 18.50
CA GLN A 590 -5.64 26.89 19.13
C GLN A 590 -4.35 26.44 18.42
N HIS A 591 -4.24 25.16 18.09
CA HIS A 591 -2.99 24.54 17.62
C HIS A 591 -2.85 24.51 16.11
N THR A 592 -3.96 24.44 15.36
CA THR A 592 -3.93 24.18 13.91
C THR A 592 -4.52 25.33 13.10
N ILE A 593 -5.69 25.86 13.47
CA ILE A 593 -6.38 26.84 12.60
C ILE A 593 -5.83 28.26 12.79
N LEU A 594 -5.86 28.80 14.02
CA LEU A 594 -5.49 30.20 14.27
C LEU A 594 -4.03 30.54 13.89
N PRO A 595 -3.02 29.68 14.16
CA PRO A 595 -1.64 29.98 13.78
C PRO A 595 -1.46 30.19 12.26
N ASN A 596 -2.27 29.53 11.43
CA ASN A 596 -2.16 29.58 9.97
C ASN A 596 -3.00 30.71 9.31
N LEU A 597 -3.69 31.54 10.10
CA LEU A 597 -4.54 32.64 9.60
C LEU A 597 -3.86 34.03 9.64
N HIS A 598 -2.56 34.12 9.93
CA HIS A 598 -1.88 35.38 10.24
C HIS A 598 -1.45 36.21 8.99
N GLU A 599 -1.69 35.76 7.75
CA GLU A 599 -1.19 36.46 6.54
C GLU A 599 -2.22 36.65 5.39
N LYS A 600 -2.67 37.91 5.22
CA LYS A 600 -3.20 38.60 4.02
C LYS A 600 -4.56 38.23 3.34
N THR A 601 -5.14 39.33 2.82
CA THR A 601 -6.21 39.54 1.80
C THR A 601 -7.66 39.16 2.11
N GLU A 602 -7.97 37.95 2.60
CA GLU A 602 -9.33 37.64 3.12
C GLU A 602 -9.29 37.52 4.63
N THR A 603 -9.43 38.63 5.33
CA THR A 603 -9.34 38.60 6.80
C THR A 603 -10.58 37.91 7.36
N PRO A 604 -10.44 36.85 8.21
CA PRO A 604 -11.55 36.41 9.05
C PRO A 604 -12.09 37.64 9.80
N SER A 605 -13.41 37.73 9.94
CA SER A 605 -14.00 38.88 10.61
C SER A 605 -13.45 38.97 12.04
N TYR A 606 -13.23 40.19 12.53
CA TYR A 606 -12.79 40.40 13.91
C TYR A 606 -13.70 39.65 14.90
N THR A 607 -14.99 39.57 14.61
CA THR A 607 -15.98 38.80 15.36
C THR A 607 -15.70 37.29 15.37
N GLU A 608 -15.35 36.67 14.25
CA GLU A 608 -15.01 35.23 14.20
C GLU A 608 -13.73 34.92 14.99
N LEU A 609 -12.73 35.82 14.94
CA LEU A 609 -11.51 35.67 15.74
C LEU A 609 -11.81 35.78 17.24
N VAL A 610 -12.61 36.77 17.66
CA VAL A 610 -13.01 36.91 19.07
C VAL A 610 -13.82 35.71 19.54
N GLU A 611 -14.71 35.18 18.69
CA GLU A 611 -15.48 33.97 18.98
C GLU A 611 -14.60 32.74 19.15
N ALA A 612 -13.57 32.56 18.32
CA ALA A 612 -12.62 31.45 18.47
C ALA A 612 -11.87 31.52 19.80
N HIS A 613 -11.42 32.72 20.19
CA HIS A 613 -10.78 32.92 21.49
C HIS A 613 -11.74 32.67 22.65
N PHE A 614 -13.03 32.97 22.50
CA PHE A 614 -14.03 32.63 23.50
C PHE A 614 -14.07 31.11 23.73
N TRP A 615 -14.19 30.30 22.67
CA TRP A 615 -14.29 28.84 22.81
C TRP A 615 -13.01 28.23 23.38
N ILE A 616 -11.84 28.74 22.99
CA ILE A 616 -10.55 28.37 23.60
C ILE A 616 -10.54 28.70 25.09
N THR A 617 -10.96 29.91 25.47
CA THR A 617 -11.01 30.34 26.88
C THR A 617 -12.07 29.54 27.65
N PHE A 618 -13.20 29.20 27.02
CA PHE A 618 -14.25 28.36 27.59
C PHE A 618 -13.70 26.97 27.96
N ALA A 619 -12.96 26.33 27.05
CA ALA A 619 -12.33 25.03 27.32
C ALA A 619 -11.28 25.13 28.45
N GLN A 620 -10.53 26.23 28.52
CA GLN A 620 -9.57 26.50 29.60
C GLN A 620 -10.26 26.71 30.95
N VAL A 621 -11.36 27.47 31.00
CA VAL A 621 -12.18 27.65 32.22
C VAL A 621 -12.65 26.29 32.73
N ARG A 622 -13.16 25.43 31.83
CA ARG A 622 -13.62 24.08 32.19
C ARG A 622 -12.48 23.25 32.80
N SER A 623 -11.34 23.14 32.11
CA SER A 623 -10.19 22.38 32.62
C SER A 623 -9.70 22.91 33.97
N MET A 624 -9.61 24.23 34.09
CA MET A 624 -9.17 24.91 35.32
C MET A 624 -10.15 24.69 36.47
N ALA A 625 -11.46 24.68 36.20
CA ALA A 625 -12.48 24.38 37.19
C ALA A 625 -12.42 22.92 37.67
N ASP A 626 -12.16 21.97 36.77
CA ASP A 626 -11.97 20.56 37.12
C ASP A 626 -10.69 20.35 37.96
N ASP A 627 -9.59 21.02 37.61
CA ASP A 627 -8.35 21.02 38.39
C ASP A 627 -8.55 21.64 39.77
N HIS A 628 -9.27 22.76 39.84
CA HIS A 628 -9.66 23.41 41.09
C HIS A 628 -10.51 22.49 41.97
N ALA A 629 -11.53 21.86 41.42
CA ALA A 629 -12.40 20.94 42.16
C ALA A 629 -11.63 19.74 42.70
N ARG A 630 -10.71 19.16 41.91
CA ARG A 630 -9.81 18.08 42.37
C ARG A 630 -8.87 18.53 43.47
N SER A 631 -8.21 19.67 43.29
CA SER A 631 -7.30 20.26 44.29
C SER A 631 -8.04 20.56 45.61
N THR A 632 -9.24 21.12 45.51
CA THR A 632 -10.12 21.41 46.65
C THR A 632 -10.55 20.15 47.37
N ALA A 633 -10.91 19.08 46.65
CA ALA A 633 -11.24 17.79 47.26
C ALA A 633 -10.02 17.16 47.97
N GLN A 634 -8.83 17.25 47.40
CA GLN A 634 -7.59 16.79 48.03
C GLN A 634 -7.27 17.59 49.29
N LEU A 635 -7.47 18.91 49.26
CA LEU A 635 -7.28 19.79 50.40
C LEU A 635 -8.27 19.44 51.54
N ASP A 636 -9.54 19.18 51.24
CA ASP A 636 -10.55 18.78 52.23
C ASP A 636 -10.12 17.49 52.97
N VAL A 637 -9.64 16.49 52.22
CA VAL A 637 -9.11 15.25 52.80
C VAL A 637 -7.85 15.51 53.64
N ALA A 638 -6.93 16.33 53.13
CA ALA A 638 -5.67 16.64 53.82
C ALA A 638 -5.89 17.43 55.12
N LEU A 639 -6.91 18.30 55.18
CA LEU A 639 -7.33 19.02 56.38
C LEU A 639 -7.79 18.08 57.51
N GLY A 640 -8.25 16.86 57.17
CA GLY A 640 -8.53 15.79 58.13
C GLY A 640 -7.31 14.97 58.59
N GLY A 641 -6.14 15.17 57.96
CA GLY A 641 -4.89 14.46 58.23
C GLY A 641 -3.97 15.15 59.26
N ARG A 642 -2.74 14.62 59.44
CA ARG A 642 -1.72 15.18 60.36
C ARG A 642 -0.62 15.98 59.66
N GLU A 643 -0.56 15.95 58.34
CA GLU A 643 0.57 16.47 57.56
C GLU A 643 0.36 17.94 57.16
N ARG A 644 0.83 18.86 58.02
CA ARG A 644 0.63 20.31 57.84
C ARG A 644 1.31 20.90 56.60
N THR A 645 2.40 20.29 56.13
CA THR A 645 3.15 20.76 54.96
C THR A 645 2.36 20.53 53.67
N LEU A 646 1.73 19.37 53.54
CA LEU A 646 0.85 19.02 52.41
C LEU A 646 -0.37 19.95 52.35
N VAL A 647 -1.00 20.23 53.50
CA VAL A 647 -2.13 21.17 53.59
C VAL A 647 -1.73 22.57 53.12
N PHE A 648 -0.54 23.05 53.49
CA PHE A 648 -0.05 24.36 53.06
C PHE A 648 0.20 24.42 51.55
N GLN A 649 0.79 23.37 50.97
CA GLN A 649 1.03 23.29 49.52
C GLN A 649 -0.30 23.25 48.74
N LEU A 650 -1.21 22.36 49.10
CA LEU A 650 -2.52 22.25 48.44
C LEU A 650 -3.35 23.53 48.57
N ALA A 651 -3.26 24.25 49.69
CA ALA A 651 -3.94 25.54 49.85
C ALA A 651 -3.33 26.64 48.97
N GLN A 652 -2.01 26.62 48.72
CA GLN A 652 -1.38 27.56 47.77
C GLN A 652 -1.75 27.24 46.33
N ASP A 653 -1.76 25.95 45.99
CA ASP A 653 -2.13 25.48 44.65
C ASP A 653 -3.60 25.78 44.34
N GLU A 654 -4.51 25.49 45.27
CA GLU A 654 -5.94 25.83 45.16
C GLU A 654 -6.16 27.35 44.96
N ALA A 655 -5.48 28.19 45.76
CA ALA A 655 -5.58 29.63 45.63
C ALA A 655 -4.96 30.18 44.32
N ALA A 656 -3.99 29.47 43.73
CA ALA A 656 -3.47 29.80 42.40
C ALA A 656 -4.48 29.46 41.30
N LEU A 657 -5.06 28.26 41.34
CA LEU A 657 -6.09 27.81 40.41
C LEU A 657 -7.32 28.74 40.44
N MET A 658 -7.76 29.19 41.62
CA MET A 658 -8.89 30.13 41.72
C MET A 658 -8.61 31.51 41.13
N ARG A 659 -7.39 32.04 41.29
CA ARG A 659 -7.01 33.32 40.66
C ARG A 659 -6.96 33.20 39.15
N GLU A 660 -6.46 32.07 38.64
CA GLU A 660 -6.42 31.79 37.21
C GLU A 660 -7.83 31.59 36.64
N LEU A 661 -8.70 30.84 37.33
CA LEU A 661 -10.10 30.66 36.95
C LEU A 661 -10.86 31.99 36.87
N HIS A 662 -10.61 32.90 37.83
CA HIS A 662 -11.18 34.25 37.80
C HIS A 662 -10.74 35.03 36.55
N ALA A 663 -9.43 35.04 36.26
CA ALA A 663 -8.88 35.75 35.10
C ALA A 663 -9.40 35.18 33.76
N LEU A 664 -9.50 33.86 33.65
CA LEU A 664 -10.07 33.18 32.47
C LEU A 664 -11.56 33.49 32.31
N THR A 665 -12.31 33.53 33.42
CA THR A 665 -13.74 33.87 33.42
C THR A 665 -13.98 35.31 32.94
N GLN A 666 -13.22 36.28 33.46
CA GLN A 666 -13.27 37.68 33.00
C GLN A 666 -12.95 37.78 31.51
N ARG A 667 -11.92 37.07 31.06
CA ARG A 667 -11.52 37.05 29.65
C ARG A 667 -12.63 36.47 28.77
N ALA A 668 -13.25 35.37 29.17
CA ALA A 668 -14.35 34.76 28.42
C ALA A 668 -15.57 35.70 28.34
N LEU A 669 -15.91 36.41 29.43
CA LEU A 669 -16.99 37.40 29.44
C LEU A 669 -16.77 38.50 28.40
N SER A 670 -15.56 39.07 28.35
CA SER A 670 -15.21 40.12 27.39
C SER A 670 -15.34 39.69 25.92
N GLN A 671 -15.27 38.37 25.65
CA GLN A 671 -15.33 37.78 24.32
C GLN A 671 -16.72 37.20 23.97
N GLY A 672 -17.56 36.94 24.96
CA GLY A 672 -18.85 36.25 24.80
C GLY A 672 -19.83 36.94 23.86
N GLY A 673 -19.68 38.26 23.68
CA GLY A 673 -20.53 39.05 22.78
C GLY A 673 -20.44 38.59 21.32
N ALA A 674 -19.30 38.04 20.91
CA ALA A 674 -19.13 37.49 19.56
C ALA A 674 -19.97 36.22 19.35
N VAL A 675 -20.04 35.34 20.35
CA VAL A 675 -20.79 34.09 20.31
C VAL A 675 -22.30 34.34 20.31
N VAL A 676 -22.76 35.26 21.16
CA VAL A 676 -24.18 35.64 21.25
C VAL A 676 -24.69 36.26 19.95
N ARG A 677 -23.83 36.96 19.21
CA ARG A 677 -24.15 37.49 17.87
C ARG A 677 -24.37 36.38 16.85
N ARG A 678 -23.63 35.27 16.92
CA ARG A 678 -23.85 34.10 16.07
C ARG A 678 -25.15 33.39 16.44
N SER A 679 -25.35 33.10 17.72
CA SER A 679 -26.56 32.48 18.24
C SER A 679 -26.92 33.04 19.60
N ARG A 680 -28.11 33.65 19.70
CA ARG A 680 -28.61 34.22 20.96
C ARG A 680 -28.70 33.19 22.08
N SER A 681 -29.00 31.94 21.74
CA SER A 681 -29.11 30.83 22.69
C SER A 681 -27.78 30.51 23.37
N CYS A 682 -26.64 30.90 22.80
CA CYS A 682 -25.32 30.69 23.41
C CYS A 682 -25.02 31.65 24.56
N VAL A 683 -25.91 32.59 24.90
CA VAL A 683 -25.78 33.34 26.17
C VAL A 683 -25.70 32.39 27.36
N THR A 684 -26.29 31.19 27.26
CA THR A 684 -26.23 30.18 28.31
C THR A 684 -24.82 29.63 28.53
N ALA A 685 -23.94 29.66 27.53
CA ALA A 685 -22.52 29.30 27.70
C ALA A 685 -21.79 30.32 28.57
N ILE A 686 -22.13 31.60 28.42
CA ILE A 686 -21.59 32.69 29.22
C ILE A 686 -22.09 32.58 30.66
N THR A 687 -23.40 32.36 30.85
CA THR A 687 -23.96 32.17 32.19
C THR A 687 -23.35 30.95 32.88
N TRP A 688 -23.10 29.87 32.13
CA TRP A 688 -22.50 28.65 32.66
C TRP A 688 -21.07 28.87 33.15
N ILE A 689 -20.24 29.62 32.42
CA ILE A 689 -18.87 29.97 32.88
C ILE A 689 -18.91 30.68 34.24
N VAL A 690 -19.79 31.68 34.41
CA VAL A 690 -19.88 32.45 35.66
C VAL A 690 -20.48 31.59 36.78
N GLN A 691 -21.43 30.72 36.44
CA GLN A 691 -21.95 29.73 37.38
C GLN A 691 -20.84 28.80 37.88
N VAL A 692 -20.03 28.23 37.00
CA VAL A 692 -18.90 27.35 37.36
C VAL A 692 -17.90 28.07 38.26
N PHE A 693 -17.57 29.34 37.98
CA PHE A 693 -16.72 30.13 38.86
C PHE A 693 -17.35 30.34 40.24
N ALA A 694 -18.64 30.68 40.31
CA ALA A 694 -19.35 30.85 41.58
C ALA A 694 -19.39 29.54 42.38
N GLU A 695 -19.61 28.40 41.73
CA GLU A 695 -19.55 27.08 42.37
C GLU A 695 -18.13 26.78 42.89
N GLY A 696 -17.08 27.07 42.12
CA GLY A 696 -15.69 26.98 42.55
C GLY A 696 -15.40 27.83 43.79
N VAL A 697 -15.82 29.10 43.78
CA VAL A 697 -15.71 30.00 44.94
C VAL A 697 -16.41 29.42 46.17
N ALA A 698 -17.62 28.85 46.02
CA ALA A 698 -18.33 28.26 47.14
C ALA A 698 -17.55 27.10 47.77
N LEU A 699 -16.91 26.27 46.95
CA LEU A 699 -16.04 25.18 47.41
C LEU A 699 -14.80 25.71 48.15
N SER A 700 -14.12 26.72 47.61
CA SER A 700 -12.96 27.38 48.26
C SER A 700 -13.34 27.98 49.62
N VAL A 701 -14.43 28.76 49.66
CA VAL A 701 -14.91 29.41 50.88
C VAL A 701 -15.23 28.36 51.95
N ARG A 702 -15.77 27.20 51.59
CA ARG A 702 -16.07 26.11 52.53
C ARG A 702 -14.82 25.61 53.27
N LEU A 703 -13.65 25.59 52.62
CA LEU A 703 -12.42 25.08 53.23
C LEU A 703 -11.57 26.16 53.92
N THR A 704 -11.79 27.44 53.59
CA THR A 704 -11.07 28.54 54.26
C THR A 704 -11.36 28.65 55.77
N THR A 705 -10.36 29.15 56.51
CA THR A 705 -10.49 29.41 57.95
C THR A 705 -11.42 30.61 58.21
N PRO A 706 -12.29 30.55 59.23
CA PRO A 706 -13.14 31.68 59.61
C PRO A 706 -12.32 32.95 59.88
N GLY A 707 -12.71 34.07 59.28
CA GLY A 707 -12.03 35.37 59.42
C GLY A 707 -10.93 35.66 58.41
N SER A 708 -10.69 34.76 57.43
CA SER A 708 -9.79 35.04 56.32
C SER A 708 -10.32 36.18 55.45
N SER A 709 -9.45 37.15 55.11
CA SER A 709 -9.78 38.26 54.21
C SER A 709 -10.15 37.79 52.79
N VAL A 710 -9.67 36.60 52.41
CA VAL A 710 -9.88 35.96 51.11
C VAL A 710 -11.37 35.63 50.86
N ILE A 711 -12.16 35.43 51.92
CA ILE A 711 -13.61 35.15 51.81
C ILE A 711 -14.36 36.34 51.20
N MET A 712 -14.03 37.56 51.65
CA MET A 712 -14.66 38.78 51.14
C MET A 712 -14.17 39.11 49.73
N GLU A 713 -12.91 38.81 49.41
CA GLU A 713 -12.34 38.94 48.07
C GLU A 713 -13.08 38.05 47.06
N HIS A 714 -13.25 36.76 47.37
CA HIS A 714 -13.98 35.86 46.48
C HIS A 714 -15.44 36.26 46.29
N LEU A 715 -16.13 36.68 47.35
CA LEU A 715 -17.50 37.19 47.25
C LEU A 715 -17.58 38.44 46.37
N SER A 716 -16.63 39.37 46.53
CA SER A 716 -16.53 40.57 45.69
C SER A 716 -16.29 40.22 44.23
N ASN A 717 -15.44 39.25 43.94
CA ASN A 717 -15.14 38.81 42.57
C ASN A 717 -16.37 38.20 41.88
N VAL A 718 -17.17 37.39 42.59
CA VAL A 718 -18.42 36.85 42.04
C VAL A 718 -19.42 37.96 41.70
N PHE A 719 -19.60 38.94 42.60
CA PHE A 719 -20.48 40.07 42.31
C PHE A 719 -19.98 40.94 41.16
N ALA A 720 -18.68 41.21 41.10
CA ALA A 720 -18.08 41.98 40.01
C ALA A 720 -18.33 41.32 38.64
N LEU A 721 -18.23 39.98 38.54
CA LEU A 721 -18.53 39.26 37.30
C LEU A 721 -20.01 39.33 36.91
N VAL A 722 -20.92 39.29 37.89
CA VAL A 722 -22.37 39.44 37.62
C VAL A 722 -22.71 40.87 37.21
N GLU A 723 -22.07 41.87 37.82
CA GLU A 723 -22.18 43.27 37.40
C GLU A 723 -21.65 43.46 35.97
N GLU A 724 -20.49 42.87 35.64
CA GLU A 724 -19.92 42.89 34.31
C GLU A 724 -20.84 42.22 33.27
N MET A 725 -21.53 41.12 33.64
CA MET A 725 -22.55 40.51 32.79
C MET A 725 -23.74 41.44 32.50
N ASP A 726 -24.15 42.26 33.48
CA ASP A 726 -25.22 43.25 33.32
C ASP A 726 -24.78 44.39 32.39
N GLU A 727 -23.57 44.93 32.62
CA GLU A 727 -22.98 45.99 31.81
C GLU A 727 -22.79 45.58 30.34
N LEU A 728 -22.42 44.32 30.11
CA LEU A 728 -22.29 43.73 28.76
C LEU A 728 -23.65 43.33 28.15
N GLY A 729 -24.75 43.44 28.89
CA GLY A 729 -26.12 43.21 28.42
C GLY A 729 -26.54 41.74 28.35
N TYR A 730 -25.83 40.82 29.02
CA TYR A 730 -26.17 39.39 29.01
C TYR A 730 -27.38 39.05 29.88
N ILE A 731 -27.76 39.93 30.82
CA ILE A 731 -28.86 39.75 31.76
C ILE A 731 -30.22 40.24 31.20
N ASP A 732 -30.28 40.65 29.92
CA ASP A 732 -31.55 41.00 29.27
C ASP A 732 -32.56 39.82 29.34
N PRO A 733 -33.77 40.00 29.89
CA PRO A 733 -34.80 38.97 29.98
C PRO A 733 -35.23 38.36 28.63
N ASN A 734 -34.99 39.06 27.52
CA ASN A 734 -35.24 38.57 26.17
C ASN A 734 -34.11 37.71 25.62
N LEU A 735 -32.95 37.73 26.28
CA LEU A 735 -31.75 37.01 25.87
C LEU A 735 -31.52 35.80 26.79
N MET A 736 -31.49 36.02 28.12
CA MET A 736 -31.19 34.98 29.10
C MET A 736 -32.43 34.11 29.42
N PRO A 737 -32.38 32.78 29.18
CA PRO A 737 -33.46 31.89 29.58
C PRO A 737 -33.68 31.89 31.10
N ARG A 738 -34.93 31.81 31.54
CA ARG A 738 -35.30 31.81 32.98
C ARG A 738 -34.61 30.70 33.77
N GLN A 739 -34.39 29.54 33.17
CA GLN A 739 -33.75 28.42 33.83
C GLN A 739 -32.26 28.72 34.13
N SER A 740 -31.51 29.21 33.15
CA SER A 740 -30.11 29.61 33.34
C SER A 740 -29.96 30.78 34.32
N ALA A 741 -30.89 31.74 34.28
CA ALA A 741 -30.93 32.84 35.26
C ALA A 741 -31.13 32.31 36.69
N LYS A 742 -32.01 31.31 36.85
CA LYS A 742 -32.26 30.65 38.14
C LYS A 742 -31.03 29.88 38.63
N GLU A 743 -30.39 29.12 37.75
CA GLU A 743 -29.18 28.34 38.07
C GLU A 743 -28.02 29.25 38.51
N LEU A 744 -27.77 30.33 37.77
CA LEU A 744 -26.78 31.34 38.14
C LEU A 744 -27.11 31.98 39.50
N PHE A 745 -28.38 32.36 39.72
CA PHE A 745 -28.81 32.93 41.00
C PHE A 745 -28.65 31.95 42.16
N ASP A 746 -28.99 30.67 41.93
CA ASP A 746 -28.82 29.62 42.93
C ASP A 746 -27.32 29.41 43.26
N ALA A 747 -26.42 29.41 42.28
CA ALA A 747 -24.98 29.33 42.51
C ALA A 747 -24.44 30.54 43.31
N VAL A 748 -24.82 31.76 42.94
CA VAL A 748 -24.44 32.98 43.70
C VAL A 748 -25.02 32.93 45.12
N ARG A 749 -26.24 32.42 45.30
CA ARG A 749 -26.85 32.22 46.62
C ARG A 749 -26.04 31.23 47.46
N VAL A 750 -25.57 30.13 46.86
CA VAL A 750 -24.73 29.14 47.55
C VAL A 750 -23.43 29.78 48.05
N VAL A 751 -22.76 30.61 47.24
CA VAL A 751 -21.58 31.39 47.67
C VAL A 751 -21.90 32.26 48.88
N ARG A 752 -23.00 33.02 48.83
CA ARG A 752 -23.42 33.90 49.94
C ARG A 752 -23.70 33.12 51.22
N VAL A 753 -24.35 31.96 51.11
CA VAL A 753 -24.62 31.08 52.25
C VAL A 753 -23.33 30.54 52.83
N ALA A 754 -22.38 30.08 52.01
CA ALA A 754 -21.07 29.60 52.46
C ALA A 754 -20.29 30.69 53.20
N CYS A 755 -20.27 31.92 52.66
CA CYS A 755 -19.66 33.08 53.32
C CYS A 755 -20.35 33.39 54.67
N GLY A 756 -21.68 33.37 54.68
CA GLY A 756 -22.48 33.60 55.90
C GLY A 756 -22.24 32.55 56.98
N GLN A 757 -22.11 31.27 56.60
CA GLN A 757 -21.75 30.17 57.49
C GLN A 757 -20.35 30.40 58.10
N LYS A 758 -19.35 30.78 57.29
CA LYS A 758 -18.01 31.10 57.82
C LYS A 758 -17.97 32.31 58.73
N SER A 759 -18.76 33.34 58.46
CA SER A 759 -18.94 34.48 59.38
C SER A 759 -19.61 34.04 60.68
N HIS A 760 -20.57 33.13 60.63
CA HIS A 760 -21.18 32.55 61.83
C HIS A 760 -20.18 31.69 62.62
N ASP A 761 -19.39 30.86 61.94
CA ASP A 761 -18.32 30.06 62.57
C ASP A 761 -17.28 30.93 63.27
N LEU A 762 -16.93 32.10 62.70
CA LEU A 762 -16.08 33.09 63.35
C LEU A 762 -16.71 33.55 64.67
N LEU A 763 -17.97 34.00 64.64
CA LEU A 763 -18.68 34.47 65.83
C LEU A 763 -18.81 33.37 66.89
N VAL A 764 -19.05 32.14 66.48
CA VAL A 764 -19.09 30.97 67.37
C VAL A 764 -17.70 30.70 67.97
N ASN A 765 -16.63 30.78 67.18
CA ASN A 765 -15.27 30.59 67.65
C ASN A 765 -14.83 31.73 68.60
N GLU A 766 -15.22 32.96 68.33
CA GLU A 766 -15.00 34.11 69.21
C GLU A 766 -15.80 33.97 70.51
N ALA A 767 -17.05 33.53 70.44
CA ALA A 767 -17.87 33.24 71.61
C ALA A 767 -17.30 32.09 72.45
N LYS A 768 -16.80 31.02 71.82
CA LYS A 768 -16.08 29.92 72.48
C LYS A 768 -14.78 30.40 73.14
N LYS A 769 -13.99 31.23 72.46
CA LYS A 769 -12.77 31.85 73.04
C LYS A 769 -13.12 32.75 74.23
N ALA A 770 -14.17 33.56 74.14
CA ALA A 770 -14.63 34.42 75.23
C ALA A 770 -15.19 33.61 76.42
N ALA A 771 -15.86 32.49 76.16
CA ALA A 771 -16.33 31.57 77.19
C ALA A 771 -15.17 30.81 77.87
N ALA A 772 -14.18 30.35 77.11
CA ALA A 772 -12.97 29.71 77.64
C ALA A 772 -12.11 30.69 78.47
N ALA A 773 -12.01 31.95 78.05
CA ALA A 773 -11.33 33.02 78.81
C ALA A 773 -12.03 33.35 80.15
N ARG A 774 -13.34 33.07 80.28
CA ARG A 774 -14.09 33.21 81.54
C ARG A 774 -13.97 32.00 82.48
N GLN A 775 -13.41 30.87 82.03
CA GLN A 775 -13.24 29.64 82.81
C GLN A 775 -11.83 29.46 83.43
N VAL A 776 -10.95 30.48 83.38
CA VAL A 776 -9.70 30.47 84.16
C VAL A 776 -10.03 30.80 85.63
N PRO A 777 -9.87 29.88 86.61
CA PRO A 777 -10.22 30.17 88.00
C PRO A 777 -9.12 30.99 88.69
N LEU A 778 -9.51 32.13 89.24
CA LEU A 778 -8.82 32.78 90.36
C LEU A 778 -9.10 31.98 91.64
N SER A 779 -8.24 31.02 91.99
CA SER A 779 -8.10 30.53 93.36
C SER A 779 -6.77 29.83 93.55
N ASP A 780 -5.81 30.51 94.18
CA ASP A 780 -5.06 29.95 95.32
C ASP A 780 -4.33 31.07 96.09
N TYR A 781 -5.10 31.64 97.03
CA TYR A 781 -4.69 32.32 98.25
C TYR A 781 -5.70 31.75 99.28
N ARG A 782 -5.38 31.12 100.42
CA ARG A 782 -4.17 31.06 101.24
C ARG A 782 -4.37 29.98 102.32
N GLY A 783 -3.31 29.29 102.74
CA GLY A 783 -3.12 28.92 104.15
C GLY A 783 -3.07 27.43 104.50
N SER A 784 -1.88 26.96 104.86
CA SER A 784 -1.70 25.86 105.81
C SER A 784 -0.66 26.30 106.85
N LEU A 785 -1.11 26.41 108.09
CA LEU A 785 -0.38 26.46 109.37
C LEU A 785 -0.57 25.03 109.95
N GLU A 786 0.36 24.26 110.50
CA GLU A 786 1.50 24.52 111.39
C GLU A 786 2.34 23.21 111.58
N ILE A 787 3.67 23.36 111.80
CA ILE A 787 4.54 22.73 112.85
C ILE A 787 4.78 21.18 112.78
N ALA A 788 5.95 20.55 113.02
CA ALA A 788 7.26 20.85 113.62
C ALA A 788 8.32 19.80 113.21
N GLU A 789 9.60 20.18 113.36
CA GLU A 789 10.79 19.39 113.84
C GLU A 789 11.20 18.10 113.07
N GLU A 790 12.47 17.68 112.93
CA GLU A 790 13.76 18.00 113.55
C GLU A 790 14.87 17.34 112.69
N GLY A 791 16.08 17.89 112.68
CA GLY A 791 17.33 17.12 112.85
C GLY A 791 17.99 16.36 111.68
N ALA A 792 19.23 16.80 111.41
CA ALA A 792 20.35 16.14 110.72
C ALA A 792 20.46 16.28 109.18
#